data_AF-A0A267FDI8-F1
#
_entry.id   AF-A0A267FDI8-F1
#
_cell.length_a   1.000
_cell.length_b   1.000
_cell.length_c   1.000
_cell.angle_alpha   90.00
_cell.angle_beta   90.00
_cell.angle_gamma   90.00
#
_symmetry.space_group_name_H-M   'P 1'
#
loop_
_entity.id
_entity.type
_entity.pdbx_description
1 polymer ?
#
loop_
_entity_poly.entity_id
_entity_poly.type
_entity_poly.pdbx_seq_one_letter_code
_entity_poly.pdbx_strand_id
1 'polypeptide(L)'
;MYEGRLSNCICPSIYMYEGRLSNCFCLSIYLDQGRLSNCFCLSIYLDQGRLSNCLCLSIYLDQGRLSNCFCPSIYMYEGRLSNCEFCPSIYLYEGRLSNCFCLSIYLDQGRLSNCFCLSIYLDQGRLSNCFCPSIYMYEGRLSNCFCLSIYLDQGRLSNCFCLSIYLDQGRLSNCFCPSIYMYEGRLSNCFCPSIYMYEGRLSNCFCLSIYMYEGRLSNCEFCPSIYMYEGRLSNCFCLSIYMYEGRLSNCFCPSIYMYEGRLSNCFCLSIYLDQGRLSNCFRPSIYMYEGRLSNCFRPSIYMYEGRLSNCFCPSIYLYEGRLSNCFCPASIYMYEGRLSNCFCPSIYMYEGRLSNANSVHQSTCMNGASLTANSVHQSTCMKGASLTASVYQSTCMNGASLTASVYQSTCMKGASLTASVYQSTCMKGASLTASVHQSTCMKGASLTASVHQSTCMNGASLTANSVHQSTCMKGASLTANSFHQSTCMKGASLTASVYQSTCMKGASLTVSVYQSTCMKGASLTASVYQSTCMKGASLTASVHQSTCMNGASLTANSVHQSTCMKGASLTASVYQSTCMKGASLTASVYQSTCMKGASLTASVYQSTCMKGASLTASVYQSTCMNGASLTASVYQSTWIKGAL
;
A
#
# COMPACT_ATOMS: atom_id res chain seq x y z
N MET A 1 38.42 23.32 91.51
CA MET A 1 38.27 22.14 92.40
C MET A 1 38.34 20.87 91.55
N TYR A 2 38.79 19.74 92.08
CA TYR A 2 38.86 18.50 91.29
C TYR A 2 37.47 17.91 91.05
N GLU A 3 36.67 17.72 92.09
CA GLU A 3 35.26 17.29 92.00
C GLU A 3 34.37 18.23 92.82
N GLY A 4 33.11 18.43 92.41
CA GLY A 4 32.17 19.18 93.26
C GLY A 4 30.73 19.29 92.76
N ARG A 5 29.83 19.53 93.71
CA ARG A 5 28.42 19.89 93.47
C ARG A 5 28.20 21.33 93.91
N LEU A 6 27.78 22.17 92.98
CA LEU A 6 27.52 23.58 93.21
C LEU A 6 26.07 23.88 92.84
N SER A 7 25.35 24.57 93.72
CA SER A 7 23.96 24.93 93.52
C SER A 7 23.68 26.34 94.02
N ASN A 8 22.90 27.13 93.28
CA ASN A 8 22.53 28.51 93.64
C ASN A 8 23.76 29.42 93.81
N CYS A 9 24.78 29.26 92.96
CA CYS A 9 26.04 29.99 93.07
C CYS A 9 26.03 31.27 92.25
N ILE A 10 26.55 32.36 92.84
CA ILE A 10 26.81 33.63 92.14
C ILE A 10 28.31 33.92 92.27
N CYS A 11 29.06 33.81 91.17
CA CYS A 11 30.51 34.04 91.19
C CYS A 11 31.04 34.43 89.80
N PRO A 12 32.19 35.13 89.70
CA PRO A 12 32.71 35.58 88.41
C PRO A 12 33.05 34.43 87.47
N SER A 13 33.69 33.36 87.98
CA SER A 13 34.09 32.22 87.17
C SER A 13 34.19 30.95 88.01
N ILE A 14 33.92 29.81 87.38
CA ILE A 14 34.00 28.48 87.98
C ILE A 14 35.03 27.65 87.20
N TYR A 15 36.01 27.12 87.92
CA TYR A 15 37.03 26.21 87.37
C TYR A 15 37.01 24.90 88.14
N MET A 16 36.59 23.82 87.48
CA MET A 16 36.59 22.48 88.07
C MET A 16 36.97 21.42 87.04
N TYR A 17 37.46 20.26 87.49
CA TYR A 17 37.72 19.13 86.59
C TYR A 17 36.41 18.35 86.34
N GLU A 18 35.78 17.82 87.39
CA GLU A 18 34.43 17.23 87.33
C GLU A 18 33.40 18.04 88.15
N GLY A 19 32.26 18.40 87.56
CA GLY A 19 31.29 19.26 88.24
C GLY A 19 29.82 18.97 87.94
N ARG A 20 28.97 19.05 88.97
CA ARG A 20 27.51 19.15 88.79
C ARG A 20 27.03 20.50 89.29
N LEU A 21 26.52 21.32 88.38
CA LEU A 21 26.09 22.68 88.63
C LEU A 21 24.58 22.83 88.41
N SER A 22 23.92 23.50 89.35
CA SER A 22 22.52 23.88 89.23
C SER A 22 22.28 25.34 89.63
N ASN A 23 21.43 26.06 88.91
CA ASN A 23 21.01 27.43 89.24
C ASN A 23 22.20 28.40 89.46
N CYS A 24 23.21 28.33 88.59
CA CYS A 24 24.43 29.15 88.73
C CYS A 24 24.37 30.41 87.86
N PHE A 25 24.79 31.54 88.41
CA PHE A 25 24.92 32.83 87.71
C PHE A 25 26.39 33.23 87.69
N CYS A 26 27.05 33.11 86.53
CA CYS A 26 28.50 33.29 86.42
C CYS A 26 28.91 33.99 85.13
N LEU A 27 30.12 34.52 85.05
CA LEU A 27 30.62 35.07 83.79
C LEU A 27 31.15 33.95 82.89
N SER A 28 31.90 32.99 83.45
CA SER A 28 32.43 31.84 82.69
C SER A 28 32.48 30.56 83.53
N ILE A 29 32.30 29.41 82.87
CA ILE A 29 32.41 28.08 83.47
C ILE A 29 33.40 27.25 82.66
N TYR A 30 34.40 26.68 83.33
CA TYR A 30 35.41 25.79 82.75
C TYR A 30 35.40 24.45 83.47
N LEU A 31 35.09 23.39 82.73
CA LEU A 31 34.96 22.02 83.21
C LEU A 31 35.61 21.05 82.22
N ASP A 32 36.18 19.95 82.72
CA ASP A 32 36.52 18.81 81.88
C ASP A 32 35.27 17.96 81.69
N GLN A 33 34.68 17.44 82.78
CA GLN A 33 33.43 16.69 82.78
C GLN A 33 32.34 17.42 83.57
N GLY A 34 31.13 17.58 83.02
CA GLY A 34 30.09 18.26 83.78
C GLY A 34 28.63 18.03 83.44
N ARG A 35 27.76 18.20 84.45
CA ARG A 35 26.31 18.34 84.26
C ARG A 35 25.85 19.70 84.75
N LEU A 36 25.37 20.53 83.84
CA LEU A 36 24.90 21.87 84.12
C LEU A 36 23.38 21.92 83.92
N SER A 37 22.70 22.56 84.86
CA SER A 37 21.26 22.78 84.81
C SER A 37 20.93 24.20 85.25
N ASN A 38 20.05 24.88 84.53
CA ASN A 38 19.59 26.25 84.87
C ASN A 38 20.75 27.24 85.09
N CYS A 39 21.78 27.20 84.25
CA CYS A 39 22.95 28.07 84.39
C CYS A 39 22.83 29.31 83.47
N PHE A 40 23.14 30.48 84.02
CA PHE A 40 23.12 31.77 83.32
C PHE A 40 24.54 32.32 83.27
N CYS A 41 25.16 32.33 82.09
CA CYS A 41 26.58 32.71 81.98
C CYS A 41 26.99 33.27 80.63
N LEU A 42 28.13 33.97 80.54
CA LEU A 42 28.59 34.49 79.25
C LEU A 42 29.13 33.35 78.36
N SER A 43 29.95 32.47 78.94
CA SER A 43 30.61 31.38 78.20
C SER A 43 30.74 30.10 79.03
N ILE A 44 30.60 28.96 78.36
CA ILE A 44 30.77 27.63 78.95
C ILE A 44 31.78 26.85 78.11
N TYR A 45 32.81 26.30 78.76
CA TYR A 45 33.83 25.44 78.18
C TYR A 45 33.78 24.08 78.88
N LEU A 46 33.51 23.02 78.12
CA LEU A 46 33.40 21.64 78.59
C LEU A 46 34.11 20.70 77.62
N ASP A 47 34.84 19.71 78.11
CA ASP A 47 35.27 18.59 77.25
C ASP A 47 34.09 17.62 77.06
N GLN A 48 33.55 17.07 78.17
CA GLN A 48 32.38 16.19 78.15
C GLN A 48 31.26 16.70 79.04
N GLY A 49 30.01 16.74 78.53
CA GLY A 49 28.95 17.26 79.38
C GLY A 49 27.50 17.10 78.95
N ARG A 50 26.61 17.37 79.91
CA ARG A 50 25.16 17.51 79.69
C ARG A 50 24.69 18.86 80.21
N LEU A 51 24.14 19.67 79.32
CA LEU A 51 23.59 20.97 79.63
C LEU A 51 22.07 20.95 79.45
N SER A 52 21.36 21.43 80.46
CA SER A 52 19.92 21.67 80.39
C SER A 52 19.56 23.07 80.85
N ASN A 53 18.64 23.72 80.13
CA ASN A 53 18.10 25.04 80.51
C ASN A 53 19.20 26.10 80.74
N CYS A 54 20.26 26.10 79.94
CA CYS A 54 21.35 27.06 80.07
C CYS A 54 21.13 28.27 79.16
N LEU A 55 21.35 29.47 79.69
CA LEU A 55 21.26 30.72 78.94
C LEU A 55 22.64 31.37 78.90
N CYS A 56 23.24 31.41 77.70
CA CYS A 56 24.62 31.85 77.55
C CYS A 56 24.96 32.42 76.18
N LEU A 57 26.05 33.18 76.07
CA LEU A 57 26.46 33.78 74.78
C LEU A 57 27.15 32.75 73.88
N SER A 58 27.97 31.86 74.46
CA SER A 58 28.71 30.83 73.72
C SER A 58 28.89 29.54 74.53
N ILE A 59 28.82 28.40 73.84
CA ILE A 59 29.14 27.08 74.40
C ILE A 59 30.18 26.42 73.51
N TYR A 60 31.28 25.99 74.12
CA TYR A 60 32.31 25.15 73.52
C TYR A 60 32.28 23.80 74.24
N LEU A 61 31.94 22.74 73.51
CA LEU A 61 31.74 21.41 74.07
C LEU A 61 32.28 20.34 73.13
N ASP A 62 33.31 19.58 73.51
CA ASP A 62 33.85 18.52 72.62
C ASP A 62 32.82 17.41 72.40
N GLN A 63 32.37 16.77 73.48
CA GLN A 63 31.33 15.74 73.45
C GLN A 63 30.17 15.99 74.40
N GLY A 64 28.92 15.97 73.92
CA GLY A 64 27.81 15.99 74.88
C GLY A 64 26.39 16.16 74.39
N ARG A 65 25.53 16.57 75.32
CA ARG A 65 24.10 16.76 75.08
C ARG A 65 23.63 18.11 75.57
N LEU A 66 22.97 18.86 74.70
CA LEU A 66 22.27 20.09 75.06
C LEU A 66 20.76 19.91 74.93
N SER A 67 20.05 20.42 75.92
CA SER A 67 18.59 20.46 75.94
C SER A 67 18.12 21.83 76.43
N ASN A 68 17.18 22.44 75.72
CA ASN A 68 16.57 23.73 76.11
C ASN A 68 17.62 24.83 76.38
N CYS A 69 18.69 24.87 75.59
CA CYS A 69 19.74 25.87 75.77
C CYS A 69 19.48 27.04 74.82
N PHE A 70 19.51 28.26 75.37
CA PHE A 70 19.42 29.50 74.61
C PHE A 70 20.83 30.05 74.45
N CYS A 71 21.42 29.88 73.27
CA CYS A 71 22.79 30.25 73.03
C CYS A 71 23.04 30.75 71.60
N PRO A 72 23.57 31.98 71.42
CA PRO A 72 23.89 32.50 70.10
C PRO A 72 24.88 31.67 69.28
N SER A 73 25.85 31.00 69.92
CA SER A 73 26.89 30.26 69.23
C SER A 73 27.23 28.96 69.96
N ILE A 74 27.02 27.84 69.29
CA ILE A 74 27.35 26.51 69.81
C ILE A 74 28.41 25.88 68.90
N TYR A 75 29.57 25.59 69.48
CA TYR A 75 30.66 24.87 68.84
C TYR A 75 30.81 23.52 69.51
N MET A 76 30.66 22.47 68.72
CA MET A 76 30.79 21.10 69.21
C MET A 76 31.49 20.20 68.22
N TYR A 77 32.26 19.23 68.71
CA TYR A 77 32.80 18.18 67.85
C TYR A 77 31.74 17.08 67.65
N GLU A 78 31.25 16.49 68.74
CA GLU A 78 30.24 15.44 68.73
C GLU A 78 29.08 15.71 69.69
N GLY A 79 27.83 15.64 69.22
CA GLY A 79 26.75 15.65 70.20
C GLY A 79 25.30 15.64 69.76
N ARG A 80 24.43 15.80 70.75
CA ARG A 80 22.98 15.83 70.56
C ARG A 80 22.39 17.11 71.08
N LEU A 81 21.75 17.86 70.20
CA LEU A 81 21.07 19.11 70.52
C LEU A 81 19.56 18.89 70.41
N SER A 82 18.84 19.33 71.43
CA SER A 82 17.38 19.24 71.47
C SER A 82 16.78 20.53 72.00
N ASN A 83 15.73 21.03 71.34
CA ASN A 83 15.01 22.23 71.74
C ASN A 83 15.94 23.45 71.91
N CYS A 84 16.86 23.64 70.97
CA CYS A 84 17.72 24.83 70.95
C CYS A 84 16.98 25.96 70.24
N GLU A 85 16.71 27.03 70.96
CA GLU A 85 16.01 28.21 70.44
C GLU A 85 16.99 29.37 70.23
N PHE A 86 16.76 30.16 69.18
CA PHE A 86 17.49 31.39 68.86
C PHE A 86 19.03 31.25 68.82
N CYS A 87 19.53 30.22 68.12
CA CYS A 87 20.96 30.05 67.87
C CYS A 87 21.33 30.57 66.46
N PRO A 88 21.93 31.75 66.26
CA PRO A 88 22.40 32.20 64.96
C PRO A 88 23.20 31.14 64.17
N SER A 89 24.13 30.44 64.81
CA SER A 89 24.95 29.44 64.12
C SER A 89 25.30 28.25 65.02
N ILE A 90 25.11 27.05 64.47
CA ILE A 90 25.51 25.79 65.09
C ILE A 90 26.59 25.16 64.20
N TYR A 91 27.75 24.86 64.79
CA TYR A 91 28.85 24.17 64.13
C TYR A 91 29.10 22.83 64.83
N LEU A 92 28.94 21.73 64.08
CA LEU A 92 29.13 20.37 64.55
C LEU A 92 29.95 19.57 63.53
N TYR A 93 30.85 18.71 63.99
CA TYR A 93 31.44 17.71 63.09
C TYR A 93 30.45 16.54 62.93
N GLU A 94 30.08 15.87 64.02
CA GLU A 94 29.02 14.85 64.02
C GLU A 94 27.89 15.19 64.99
N GLY A 95 26.63 15.14 64.52
CA GLY A 95 25.52 15.58 65.37
C GLY A 95 24.13 15.01 65.11
N ARG A 96 23.33 14.97 66.17
CA ARG A 96 21.86 14.79 66.07
C ARG A 96 21.15 16.00 66.61
N LEU A 97 20.40 16.69 65.74
CA LEU A 97 19.65 17.88 66.08
C LEU A 97 18.14 17.58 65.99
N SER A 98 17.40 18.02 66.99
CA SER A 98 15.95 17.92 67.03
C SER A 98 15.31 19.19 67.59
N ASN A 99 14.28 19.71 66.93
CA ASN A 99 13.55 20.90 67.37
C ASN A 99 14.47 22.13 67.52
N CYS A 100 15.25 22.44 66.49
CA CYS A 100 16.20 23.54 66.51
C CYS A 100 15.67 24.74 65.71
N PHE A 101 15.71 25.93 66.30
CA PHE A 101 15.40 27.21 65.66
C PHE A 101 16.68 28.04 65.57
N CYS A 102 17.25 28.15 64.38
CA CYS A 102 18.58 28.73 64.17
C CYS A 102 18.71 29.44 62.83
N LEU A 103 19.72 30.28 62.63
CA LEU A 103 19.91 30.96 61.33
C LEU A 103 20.64 30.04 60.35
N SER A 104 21.71 29.38 60.80
CA SER A 104 22.50 28.46 59.98
C SER A 104 22.98 27.24 60.76
N ILE A 105 23.06 26.09 60.08
CA ILE A 105 23.60 24.85 60.62
C ILE A 105 24.71 24.36 59.69
N TYR A 106 25.88 24.07 60.25
CA TYR A 106 27.02 23.47 59.57
C TYR A 106 27.34 22.14 60.25
N LEU A 107 27.26 21.06 59.48
CA LEU A 107 27.52 19.69 59.93
C LEU A 107 28.34 18.93 58.89
N ASP A 108 29.28 18.10 59.32
CA ASP A 108 29.91 17.13 58.42
C ASP A 108 28.97 15.92 58.29
N GLN A 109 28.71 15.21 59.39
CA GLN A 109 27.75 14.11 59.42
C GLN A 109 26.61 14.32 60.42
N GLY A 110 25.37 14.03 60.04
CA GLY A 110 24.29 14.23 61.00
C GLY A 110 22.89 13.78 60.67
N ARG A 111 22.04 13.89 61.69
CA ARG A 111 20.58 13.70 61.57
C ARG A 111 19.86 14.89 62.15
N LEU A 112 19.10 15.57 61.31
CA LEU A 112 18.30 16.73 61.69
C LEU A 112 16.81 16.38 61.61
N SER A 113 16.08 16.79 62.63
CA SER A 113 14.63 16.61 62.72
C SER A 113 13.96 17.87 63.24
N ASN A 114 12.84 18.26 62.63
CA ASN A 114 12.04 19.41 63.07
C ASN A 114 12.88 20.71 63.21
N CYS A 115 13.72 21.00 62.21
CA CYS A 115 14.60 22.17 62.24
C CYS A 115 14.01 23.32 61.41
N PHE A 116 14.03 24.53 61.96
CA PHE A 116 13.61 25.76 61.31
C PHE A 116 14.83 26.68 61.19
N CYS A 117 15.34 26.85 59.97
CA CYS A 117 16.56 27.63 59.74
C CYS A 117 16.66 28.26 58.35
N LEU A 118 17.53 29.27 58.18
CA LEU A 118 17.71 29.93 56.89
C LEU A 118 18.52 29.07 55.91
N SER A 119 19.54 28.37 56.42
CA SER A 119 20.42 27.52 55.61
C SER A 119 20.94 26.30 56.39
N ILE A 120 21.09 25.18 55.69
CA ILE A 120 21.74 23.96 56.19
C ILE A 120 22.85 23.59 55.21
N TYR A 121 24.06 23.39 55.75
CA TYR A 121 25.21 22.83 55.05
C TYR A 121 25.55 21.50 55.74
N LEU A 122 25.42 20.40 55.00
CA LEU A 122 25.63 19.06 55.55
C LEU A 122 26.33 18.15 54.53
N ASP A 123 27.53 17.65 54.82
CA ASP A 123 28.22 16.74 53.88
C ASP A 123 27.43 15.43 53.72
N GLN A 124 27.21 14.69 54.81
CA GLN A 124 26.42 13.47 54.80
C GLN A 124 25.31 13.45 55.85
N GLY A 125 24.08 13.10 55.46
CA GLY A 125 23.11 12.76 56.50
C GLY A 125 21.65 12.66 56.13
N ARG A 126 20.80 12.90 57.14
CA ARG A 126 19.35 12.75 57.03
C ARG A 126 18.62 13.95 57.60
N LEU A 127 17.73 14.52 56.81
CA LEU A 127 16.84 15.60 57.22
C LEU A 127 15.40 15.10 57.21
N SER A 128 14.66 15.48 58.25
CA SER A 128 13.23 15.20 58.37
C SER A 128 12.49 16.40 58.94
N ASN A 129 11.36 16.77 58.33
CA ASN A 129 10.51 17.86 58.80
C ASN A 129 11.27 19.20 58.95
N CYS A 130 12.10 19.54 57.95
CA CYS A 130 12.89 20.77 57.98
C CYS A 130 12.21 21.88 57.17
N PHE A 131 12.10 23.07 57.76
CA PHE A 131 11.69 24.29 57.07
C PHE A 131 12.94 25.14 56.86
N CYS A 132 13.45 25.15 55.63
CA CYS A 132 14.72 25.79 55.32
C CYS A 132 14.77 26.32 53.88
N PRO A 133 14.93 27.64 53.66
CA PRO A 133 15.05 28.20 52.31
C PRO A 133 16.13 27.53 51.45
N SER A 134 17.31 27.23 52.00
CA SER A 134 18.41 26.65 51.22
C SER A 134 19.06 25.47 51.93
N ILE A 135 19.08 24.32 51.27
CA ILE A 135 19.79 23.12 51.76
C ILE A 135 20.91 22.79 50.78
N TYR A 136 22.13 22.70 51.30
CA TYR A 136 23.32 22.26 50.57
C TYR A 136 23.82 20.97 51.18
N MET A 137 23.87 19.93 50.36
CA MET A 137 24.31 18.62 50.81
C MET A 137 25.15 17.90 49.76
N TYR A 138 26.12 17.09 50.18
CA TYR A 138 26.83 16.20 49.27
C TYR A 138 26.03 14.90 49.12
N GLU A 139 25.87 14.13 50.20
CA GLU A 139 25.06 12.91 50.21
C GLU A 139 23.94 12.92 51.25
N GLY A 140 22.72 12.54 50.88
CA GLY A 140 21.71 12.38 51.93
C GLY A 140 20.31 11.93 51.60
N ARG A 141 19.49 11.95 52.65
CA ARG A 141 18.06 11.63 52.58
C ARG A 141 17.24 12.73 53.21
N LEU A 142 16.36 13.32 52.41
CA LEU A 142 15.47 14.39 52.82
C LEU A 142 14.02 13.87 52.81
N SER A 143 13.29 14.21 53.87
CA SER A 143 11.88 13.84 54.03
C SER A 143 11.09 14.98 54.62
N ASN A 144 9.93 15.29 54.04
CA ASN A 144 9.02 16.34 54.52
C ASN A 144 9.72 17.71 54.66
N CYS A 145 10.52 18.10 53.66
CA CYS A 145 11.25 19.36 53.67
C CYS A 145 10.49 20.45 52.91
N PHE A 146 10.43 21.66 53.47
CA PHE A 146 9.86 22.85 52.85
C PHE A 146 10.97 23.86 52.60
N CYS A 147 11.30 24.09 51.32
CA CYS A 147 12.50 24.82 50.92
C CYS A 147 12.25 25.75 49.74
N LEU A 148 13.17 26.68 49.49
CA LEU A 148 13.21 27.40 48.23
C LEU A 148 14.08 26.62 47.23
N SER A 149 15.28 26.21 47.65
CA SER A 149 16.22 25.46 46.83
C SER A 149 16.91 24.33 47.59
N ILE A 150 17.12 23.20 46.91
CA ILE A 150 17.92 22.08 47.41
C ILE A 150 19.03 21.81 46.39
N TYR A 151 20.27 21.76 46.86
CA TYR A 151 21.45 21.37 46.12
C TYR A 151 22.00 20.08 46.74
N LEU A 152 22.05 19.02 45.96
CA LEU A 152 22.43 17.69 46.44
C LEU A 152 23.27 16.98 45.36
N ASP A 153 24.41 16.38 45.71
CA ASP A 153 25.16 15.58 44.74
C ASP A 153 24.53 14.20 44.57
N GLN A 154 24.37 13.45 45.67
CA GLN A 154 23.63 12.19 45.66
C GLN A 154 22.55 12.10 46.73
N GLY A 155 21.38 11.57 46.37
CA GLY A 155 20.47 11.13 47.43
C GLY A 155 19.03 10.83 47.08
N ARG A 156 18.20 10.89 48.14
CA ARG A 156 16.78 10.52 48.09
C ARG A 156 15.92 11.58 48.75
N LEU A 157 14.99 12.13 47.99
CA LEU A 157 14.03 13.12 48.46
C LEU A 157 12.64 12.52 48.47
N SER A 158 11.90 12.77 49.55
CA SER A 158 10.51 12.33 49.70
C SER A 158 9.65 13.41 50.32
N ASN A 159 8.47 13.65 49.76
CA ASN A 159 7.51 14.63 50.28
C ASN A 159 8.10 16.05 50.44
N CYS A 160 8.94 16.47 49.48
CA CYS A 160 9.57 17.80 49.52
C CYS A 160 8.75 18.82 48.74
N PHE A 161 8.58 20.01 49.31
CA PHE A 161 7.94 21.16 48.69
C PHE A 161 8.99 22.24 48.45
N CYS A 162 9.40 22.44 47.20
CA CYS A 162 10.55 23.29 46.86
C CYS A 162 10.31 24.13 45.60
N LEU A 163 10.95 25.30 45.45
CA LEU A 163 10.89 26.02 44.17
C LEU A 163 11.79 25.36 43.12
N SER A 164 12.99 24.92 43.53
CA SER A 164 13.97 24.26 42.66
C SER A 164 14.74 23.16 43.36
N ILE A 165 15.10 22.11 42.62
CA ILE A 165 15.98 21.02 43.07
C ILE A 165 17.08 20.83 42.02
N TYR A 166 18.33 20.85 42.47
CA TYR A 166 19.52 20.52 41.69
C TYR A 166 20.12 19.25 42.27
N LEU A 167 20.15 18.18 41.47
CA LEU A 167 20.59 16.86 41.93
C LEU A 167 21.41 16.13 40.87
N ASP A 168 22.67 15.78 41.15
CA ASP A 168 23.45 14.99 40.18
C ASP A 168 22.87 13.57 40.04
N GLN A 169 22.85 12.78 41.12
CA GLN A 169 22.29 11.42 41.11
C GLN A 169 21.24 11.18 42.19
N GLY A 170 20.05 10.67 41.83
CA GLY A 170 19.16 10.21 42.89
C GLY A 170 17.73 9.82 42.57
N ARG A 171 16.90 9.87 43.63
CA ARG A 171 15.49 9.49 43.58
C ARG A 171 14.60 10.52 44.26
N LEU A 172 13.60 11.00 43.55
CA LEU A 172 12.57 11.89 44.08
C LEU A 172 11.23 11.15 44.10
N SER A 173 10.51 11.31 45.21
CA SER A 173 9.16 10.76 45.37
C SER A 173 8.24 11.77 46.03
N ASN A 174 7.02 11.94 45.50
CA ASN A 174 6.01 12.83 46.07
C ASN A 174 6.51 14.28 46.26
N CYS A 175 7.32 14.78 45.33
CA CYS A 175 7.86 16.14 45.40
C CYS A 175 6.96 17.11 44.64
N PHE A 176 6.66 18.26 45.24
CA PHE A 176 6.04 19.40 44.56
C PHE A 176 7.13 20.42 44.29
N CYS A 177 7.57 20.52 43.04
CA CYS A 177 8.68 21.39 42.68
C CYS A 177 8.54 21.98 41.27
N PRO A 178 8.45 23.30 41.07
CA PRO A 178 8.38 23.93 39.75
C PRO A 178 9.50 23.55 38.79
N SER A 179 10.73 23.36 39.27
CA SER A 179 11.88 23.06 38.40
C SER A 179 12.82 22.03 39.02
N ILE A 180 13.04 20.93 38.32
CA ILE A 180 14.01 19.89 38.71
C ILE A 180 15.10 19.83 37.64
N TYR A 181 16.35 20.01 38.08
CA TYR A 181 17.55 19.82 37.29
C TYR A 181 18.26 18.58 37.83
N MET A 182 18.38 17.55 37.00
CA MET A 182 18.98 16.29 37.40
C MET A 182 19.89 15.71 36.32
N TYR A 183 21.04 15.14 36.69
CA TYR A 183 21.86 14.44 35.70
C TYR A 183 21.31 13.02 35.50
N GLU A 184 21.30 12.21 36.55
CA GLU A 184 20.80 10.83 36.54
C GLU A 184 19.77 10.57 37.64
N GLY A 185 18.62 9.97 37.30
CA GLY A 185 17.76 9.50 38.38
C GLY A 185 16.36 9.01 38.08
N ARG A 186 15.56 8.96 39.15
CA ARG A 186 14.18 8.46 39.12
C ARG A 186 13.23 9.40 39.83
N LEU A 187 12.16 9.80 39.14
CA LEU A 187 11.09 10.62 39.69
C LEU A 187 9.81 9.81 39.71
N SER A 188 9.12 9.83 40.85
CA SER A 188 7.82 9.17 41.02
C SER A 188 6.83 10.07 41.73
N ASN A 189 5.61 10.21 41.21
CA ASN A 189 4.53 11.00 41.82
C ASN A 189 4.93 12.47 42.07
N CYS A 190 5.69 13.06 41.16
CA CYS A 190 6.14 14.45 41.29
C CYS A 190 5.21 15.40 40.51
N PHE A 191 4.85 16.53 41.13
CA PHE A 191 4.25 17.65 40.42
C PHE A 191 5.35 18.64 40.06
N CYS A 192 5.70 18.70 38.77
CA CYS A 192 6.86 19.44 38.31
C CYS A 192 6.67 20.02 36.91
N PRO A 193 6.27 21.31 36.79
CA PRO A 193 6.17 22.03 35.53
C PRO A 193 7.33 21.82 34.57
N SER A 194 8.59 21.90 35.02
CA SER A 194 9.75 21.75 34.14
C SER A 194 10.76 20.75 34.71
N ILE A 195 11.03 19.68 33.95
CA ILE A 195 12.06 18.70 34.28
C ILE A 195 13.16 18.76 33.22
N TYR A 196 14.38 18.97 33.68
CA TYR A 196 15.60 18.87 32.89
C TYR A 196 16.41 17.69 33.41
N MET A 197 16.57 16.67 32.57
CA MET A 197 17.26 15.44 32.94
C MET A 197 18.22 14.98 31.85
N TYR A 198 19.40 14.46 32.20
CA TYR A 198 20.23 13.79 31.19
C TYR A 198 19.73 12.36 30.96
N GLU A 199 19.81 11.50 31.99
CA GLU A 199 19.28 10.14 31.93
C GLU A 199 18.29 9.85 33.07
N GLY A 200 17.15 9.22 32.78
CA GLY A 200 16.34 8.71 33.90
C GLY A 200 15.00 8.07 33.61
N ARG A 201 14.24 7.92 34.70
CA ARG A 201 12.91 7.28 34.71
C ARG A 201 11.89 8.12 35.44
N LEU A 202 10.81 8.48 34.74
CA LEU A 202 9.70 9.24 35.29
C LEU A 202 8.45 8.36 35.32
N SER A 203 7.79 8.31 36.47
CA SER A 203 6.53 7.59 36.64
C SER A 203 5.50 8.43 37.39
N ASN A 204 4.28 8.54 36.86
CA ASN A 204 3.19 9.29 37.51
C ASN A 204 3.57 10.76 37.79
N CYS A 205 4.27 11.41 36.86
CA CYS A 205 4.67 12.81 37.01
C CYS A 205 3.67 13.70 36.26
N PHE A 206 3.26 14.80 36.91
CA PHE A 206 2.47 15.86 36.29
C PHE A 206 3.41 17.01 35.90
N CYS A 207 3.61 17.22 34.59
CA CYS A 207 4.65 18.12 34.08
C CYS A 207 4.17 18.93 32.89
N LEU A 208 4.56 20.20 32.77
CA LEU A 208 4.25 20.99 31.58
C LEU A 208 5.24 20.71 30.43
N SER A 209 6.51 20.53 30.77
CA SER A 209 7.57 20.25 29.81
C SER A 209 8.61 19.30 30.39
N ILE A 210 9.08 18.37 29.56
CA ILE A 210 10.14 17.42 29.90
C ILE A 210 11.23 17.53 28.84
N TYR A 211 12.46 17.81 29.28
CA TYR A 211 13.66 17.79 28.48
C TYR A 211 14.55 16.67 28.99
N MET A 212 14.73 15.63 28.19
CA MET A 212 15.54 14.47 28.54
C MET A 212 16.50 14.09 27.41
N TYR A 213 17.71 13.64 27.70
CA TYR A 213 18.54 13.04 26.66
C TYR A 213 18.09 11.59 26.44
N GLU A 214 18.18 10.76 27.49
CA GLU A 214 17.79 9.35 27.46
C GLU A 214 16.82 8.99 28.59
N GLY A 215 15.75 8.23 28.30
CA GLY A 215 14.96 7.72 29.42
C GLY A 215 13.69 6.94 29.15
N ARG A 216 12.98 6.70 30.25
CA ARG A 216 11.69 5.98 30.27
C ARG A 216 10.63 6.78 31.00
N LEU A 217 9.56 7.08 30.30
CA LEU A 217 8.41 7.79 30.84
C LEU A 217 7.21 6.86 30.88
N SER A 218 6.56 6.77 32.03
CA SER A 218 5.34 5.98 32.22
C SER A 218 4.29 6.78 32.96
N ASN A 219 3.04 6.73 32.50
CA ASN A 219 1.91 7.39 33.16
C ASN A 219 2.15 8.91 33.37
N CYS A 220 2.66 9.59 32.34
CA CYS A 220 2.79 11.04 32.35
C CYS A 220 1.44 11.64 31.93
N GLU A 221 0.79 12.33 32.87
CA GLU A 221 -0.48 13.00 32.64
C GLU A 221 -0.27 14.49 32.34
N PHE A 222 -1.02 15.01 31.38
CA PHE A 222 -1.05 16.44 31.03
C PHE A 222 0.33 17.06 30.76
N CYS A 223 1.10 16.45 29.84
CA CYS A 223 2.37 17.02 29.40
C CYS A 223 2.28 17.66 28.00
N PRO A 224 2.11 18.98 27.87
CA PRO A 224 2.11 19.68 26.58
C PRO A 224 3.22 19.24 25.62
N SER A 225 4.46 19.17 26.09
CA SER A 225 5.60 18.88 25.21
C SER A 225 6.65 18.01 25.89
N ILE A 226 6.98 16.91 25.22
CA ILE A 226 8.08 16.02 25.60
C ILE A 226 9.17 16.14 24.54
N TYR A 227 10.38 16.51 24.96
CA TYR A 227 11.57 16.55 24.14
C TYR A 227 12.55 15.50 24.63
N MET A 228 12.82 14.49 23.80
CA MET A 228 13.84 13.50 24.10
C MET A 228 14.74 13.20 22.91
N TYR A 229 15.97 12.80 23.16
CA TYR A 229 16.80 12.22 22.10
C TYR A 229 16.42 10.75 21.91
N GLU A 230 16.56 9.94 22.96
CA GLU A 230 16.26 8.51 22.94
C GLU A 230 15.34 8.09 24.09
N GLY A 231 14.34 7.23 23.82
CA GLY A 231 13.62 6.65 24.96
C GLY A 231 12.37 5.81 24.71
N ARG A 232 11.69 5.52 25.82
CA ARG A 232 10.47 4.71 25.85
C ARG A 232 9.35 5.41 26.60
N LEU A 233 8.24 5.64 25.92
CA LEU A 233 7.03 6.24 26.47
C LEU A 233 5.91 5.20 26.53
N SER A 234 5.25 5.15 27.68
CA SER A 234 4.08 4.30 27.88
C SER A 234 2.99 5.04 28.65
N ASN A 235 1.74 4.93 28.19
CA ASN A 235 0.58 5.54 28.85
C ASN A 235 0.74 7.07 29.06
N CYS A 236 1.16 7.79 28.03
CA CYS A 236 1.40 9.24 28.11
C CYS A 236 0.25 10.02 27.45
N PHE A 237 -0.22 11.07 28.13
CA PHE A 237 -1.20 12.03 27.61
C PHE A 237 -0.51 13.38 27.40
N CYS A 238 -0.29 13.75 26.14
CA CYS A 238 0.54 14.91 25.77
C CYS A 238 0.05 15.61 24.51
N LEU A 239 0.41 16.88 24.30
CA LEU A 239 0.03 17.60 23.06
C LEU A 239 1.00 17.30 21.91
N SER A 240 2.30 17.20 22.23
CA SER A 240 3.36 16.96 21.25
C SER A 240 4.50 16.13 21.84
N ILE A 241 5.03 15.22 21.02
CA ILE A 241 6.24 14.45 21.31
C ILE A 241 7.27 14.73 20.22
N TYR A 242 8.46 15.13 20.62
CA TYR A 242 9.63 15.28 19.77
C TYR A 242 10.69 14.28 20.23
N MET A 243 11.03 13.33 19.37
CA MET A 243 12.04 12.31 19.65
C MET A 243 12.96 12.10 18.46
N TYR A 244 14.23 11.78 18.70
CA TYR A 244 15.05 11.25 17.62
C TYR A 244 14.76 9.77 17.43
N GLU A 245 14.96 8.96 18.47
CA GLU A 245 14.76 7.51 18.44
C GLU A 245 13.88 7.02 19.61
N GLY A 246 12.91 6.14 19.35
CA GLY A 246 12.14 5.62 20.49
C GLY A 246 11.03 4.61 20.26
N ARG A 247 10.41 4.25 21.39
CA ARG A 247 9.24 3.35 21.43
C ARG A 247 8.10 3.98 22.20
N LEU A 248 6.96 4.13 21.54
CA LEU A 248 5.75 4.68 22.14
C LEU A 248 4.68 3.60 22.20
N SER A 249 4.00 3.52 23.34
CA SER A 249 2.90 2.59 23.58
C SER A 249 1.78 3.28 24.35
N ASN A 250 0.53 3.10 23.89
CA ASN A 250 -0.65 3.64 24.56
C ASN A 250 -0.57 5.16 24.80
N CYS A 251 -0.06 5.92 23.82
CA CYS A 251 0.06 7.37 23.94
C CYS A 251 -1.13 8.07 23.29
N PHE A 252 -1.73 9.04 23.98
CA PHE A 252 -2.69 9.97 23.40
C PHE A 252 -1.97 11.29 23.12
N CYS A 253 -1.68 11.54 21.84
CA CYS A 253 -0.87 12.67 21.42
C CYS A 253 -1.29 13.20 20.04
N PRO A 254 -1.81 14.44 19.92
CA PRO A 254 -2.16 15.04 18.64
C PRO A 254 -1.04 14.99 17.59
N SER A 255 0.21 15.28 17.96
CA SER A 255 1.34 15.38 17.01
C SER A 255 2.58 14.65 17.51
N ILE A 256 3.06 13.68 16.73
CA ILE A 256 4.31 12.97 17.03
C ILE A 256 5.32 13.25 15.90
N TYR A 257 6.50 13.73 16.29
CA TYR A 257 7.64 13.97 15.42
C TYR A 257 8.78 13.06 15.86
N MET A 258 9.16 12.13 15.00
CA MET A 258 10.20 11.16 15.27
C MET A 258 11.07 10.90 14.05
N TYR A 259 12.37 10.67 14.23
CA TYR A 259 13.22 10.19 13.14
C TYR A 259 13.02 8.67 12.96
N GLU A 260 13.34 7.90 14.01
CA GLU A 260 13.22 6.44 14.01
C GLU A 260 12.34 5.93 15.16
N GLY A 261 11.37 5.05 14.88
CA GLY A 261 10.45 4.66 15.96
C GLY A 261 9.57 3.43 15.79
N ARG A 262 9.14 2.90 16.95
CA ARG A 262 8.07 1.90 17.04
C ARG A 262 6.91 2.45 17.84
N LEU A 263 5.77 2.63 17.19
CA LEU A 263 4.55 3.16 17.80
C LEU A 263 3.49 2.07 17.84
N SER A 264 2.83 1.93 19.00
CA SER A 264 1.77 0.95 19.21
C SER A 264 0.63 1.56 20.02
N ASN A 265 -0.62 1.34 19.59
CA ASN A 265 -1.82 1.85 20.27
C ASN A 265 -1.78 3.37 20.51
N CYS A 266 -1.28 4.13 19.53
CA CYS A 266 -1.21 5.59 19.62
C CYS A 266 -2.47 6.23 19.01
N PHE A 267 -3.07 7.16 19.73
CA PHE A 267 -4.21 7.97 19.29
C PHE A 267 -3.71 9.37 18.95
N CYS A 268 -3.62 9.68 17.65
CA CYS A 268 -2.95 10.88 17.15
C CYS A 268 -3.71 11.51 15.98
N LEU A 269 -3.55 12.82 15.78
CA LEU A 269 -4.02 13.51 14.57
C LEU A 269 -2.99 13.46 13.44
N SER A 270 -1.71 13.55 13.77
CA SER A 270 -0.62 13.48 12.79
C SER A 270 0.62 12.76 13.34
N ILE A 271 1.28 11.99 12.49
CA ILE A 271 2.54 11.31 12.79
C ILE A 271 3.51 11.60 11.63
N TYR A 272 4.66 12.16 11.98
CA TYR A 272 5.80 12.36 11.08
C TYR A 272 6.91 11.44 11.55
N LEU A 273 7.28 10.47 10.69
CA LEU A 273 8.31 9.48 10.96
C LEU A 273 9.21 9.35 9.74
N ASP A 274 10.53 9.31 9.87
CA ASP A 274 11.37 8.94 8.74
C ASP A 274 11.28 7.42 8.52
N GLN A 275 11.57 6.66 9.58
CA GLN A 275 11.74 5.21 9.55
C GLN A 275 11.01 4.53 10.70
N GLY A 276 10.22 3.49 10.43
CA GLY A 276 9.78 2.63 11.55
C GLY A 276 8.56 1.74 11.38
N ARG A 277 7.93 1.42 12.53
CA ARG A 277 6.82 0.46 12.63
C ARG A 277 5.67 1.01 13.44
N LEU A 278 4.49 1.03 12.83
CA LEU A 278 3.24 1.46 13.45
C LEU A 278 2.27 0.28 13.56
N SER A 279 1.67 0.11 14.72
CA SER A 279 0.58 -0.82 14.93
C SER A 279 -0.57 -0.19 15.72
N ASN A 280 -1.80 -0.51 15.32
CA ASN A 280 -3.02 -0.09 16.03
C ASN A 280 -3.13 1.44 16.22
N CYS A 281 -2.77 2.22 15.19
CA CYS A 281 -2.91 3.68 15.21
C CYS A 281 -4.31 4.10 14.72
N PHE A 282 -4.98 5.00 15.45
CA PHE A 282 -6.34 5.44 15.16
C PHE A 282 -6.39 6.91 14.77
N ARG A 283 -6.94 7.20 13.58
CA ARG A 283 -7.20 8.54 13.04
C ARG A 283 -6.00 9.49 12.73
N PRO A 284 -4.74 9.03 12.49
CA PRO A 284 -3.65 9.94 12.13
C PRO A 284 -3.57 10.23 10.63
N SER A 285 -3.13 11.43 10.25
CA SER A 285 -2.42 11.61 8.96
C SER A 285 -0.99 11.10 9.14
N ILE A 286 -0.58 10.11 8.35
CA ILE A 286 0.73 9.47 8.49
C ILE A 286 1.61 9.89 7.32
N TYR A 287 2.73 10.53 7.64
CA TYR A 287 3.80 10.85 6.71
C TYR A 287 5.02 10.04 7.11
N MET A 288 5.43 9.13 6.23
CA MET A 288 6.54 8.22 6.49
C MET A 288 7.42 8.02 5.28
N TYR A 289 8.74 8.05 5.41
CA TYR A 289 9.63 7.73 4.29
C TYR A 289 9.63 6.21 4.05
N GLU A 290 10.04 5.43 5.05
CA GLU A 290 10.01 3.98 4.99
C GLU A 290 9.39 3.34 6.24
N GLY A 291 8.63 2.26 6.06
CA GLY A 291 8.21 1.49 7.23
C GLY A 291 7.13 0.45 7.06
N ARG A 292 6.61 0.00 8.21
CA ARG A 292 5.58 -1.04 8.30
C ARG A 292 4.40 -0.56 9.11
N LEU A 293 3.22 -0.64 8.53
CA LEU A 293 1.96 -0.30 9.18
C LEU A 293 1.07 -1.53 9.31
N SER A 294 0.48 -1.70 10.48
CA SER A 294 -0.46 -2.78 10.75
C SER A 294 -1.66 -2.30 11.55
N ASN A 295 -2.85 -2.79 11.19
CA ASN A 295 -4.10 -2.52 11.92
C ASN A 295 -4.40 -1.01 12.07
N CYS A 296 -4.17 -0.22 11.02
CA CYS A 296 -4.41 1.22 11.05
C CYS A 296 -5.84 1.55 10.58
N PHE A 297 -6.55 2.41 11.31
CA PHE A 297 -7.94 2.77 11.01
C PHE A 297 -8.13 4.26 10.75
N ARG A 298 -8.69 4.55 9.56
CA ARG A 298 -9.04 5.87 9.04
C ARG A 298 -7.89 6.89 8.86
N PRO A 299 -6.61 6.51 8.60
CA PRO A 299 -5.57 7.48 8.25
C PRO A 299 -5.66 7.93 6.79
N SER A 300 -5.02 9.04 6.45
CA SER A 300 -4.48 9.24 5.09
C SER A 300 -3.00 8.83 5.15
N ILE A 301 -2.56 7.91 4.29
CA ILE A 301 -1.20 7.37 4.33
C ILE A 301 -0.41 7.88 3.14
N TYR A 302 0.71 8.54 3.42
CA TYR A 302 1.70 8.95 2.44
C TYR A 302 3.04 8.29 2.77
N MET A 303 3.51 7.44 1.87
CA MET A 303 4.75 6.70 2.03
C MET A 303 5.60 6.65 0.77
N TYR A 304 6.92 6.69 0.92
CA TYR A 304 7.81 6.35 -0.17
C TYR A 304 7.89 4.83 -0.31
N GLU A 305 8.36 4.12 0.72
CA GLU A 305 8.55 2.66 0.70
C GLU A 305 7.85 1.97 1.88
N GLY A 306 6.85 1.12 1.62
CA GLY A 306 5.94 0.68 2.68
C GLY A 306 5.43 -0.76 2.63
N ARG A 307 5.28 -1.38 3.81
CA ARG A 307 4.48 -2.61 3.98
C ARG A 307 3.26 -2.33 4.86
N LEU A 308 2.07 -2.45 4.27
CA LEU A 308 0.81 -2.23 4.96
C LEU A 308 0.06 -3.57 5.10
N SER A 309 -0.50 -3.80 6.28
CA SER A 309 -1.32 -4.99 6.56
C SER A 309 -2.54 -4.63 7.40
N ASN A 310 -3.71 -5.15 7.04
CA ASN A 310 -4.96 -4.96 7.80
C ASN A 310 -5.31 -3.48 8.01
N CYS A 311 -5.13 -2.64 7.00
CA CYS A 311 -5.39 -1.20 7.10
C CYS A 311 -6.77 -0.84 6.51
N PHE A 312 -7.54 -0.01 7.21
CA PHE A 312 -8.77 0.59 6.72
C PHE A 312 -8.52 2.09 6.49
N CYS A 313 -8.42 2.53 5.23
CA CYS A 313 -7.87 3.85 4.89
C CYS A 313 -8.57 4.42 3.65
N PRO A 314 -9.16 5.64 3.66
CA PRO A 314 -9.82 6.21 2.48
C PRO A 314 -8.93 6.22 1.23
N SER A 315 -7.70 6.73 1.36
CA SER A 315 -6.74 6.81 0.26
C SER A 315 -5.31 6.48 0.71
N ILE A 316 -4.61 5.66 -0.06
CA ILE A 316 -3.21 5.29 0.17
C ILE A 316 -2.36 5.80 -0.98
N TYR A 317 -1.26 6.47 -0.66
CA TYR A 317 -0.24 6.92 -1.59
C TYR A 317 1.09 6.25 -1.22
N LEU A 318 1.60 5.40 -2.10
CA LEU A 318 2.88 4.70 -1.97
C LEU A 318 3.72 4.93 -3.22
N TYR A 319 5.04 5.07 -3.09
CA TYR A 319 5.90 4.96 -4.26
C TYR A 319 6.17 3.46 -4.53
N GLU A 320 6.78 2.76 -3.58
CA GLU A 320 7.00 1.32 -3.63
C GLU A 320 6.37 0.61 -2.42
N GLY A 321 5.73 -0.55 -2.61
CA GLY A 321 5.22 -1.25 -1.45
C GLY A 321 4.47 -2.55 -1.61
N ARG A 322 4.10 -3.11 -0.45
CA ARG A 322 3.27 -4.32 -0.34
C ARG A 322 2.07 -4.02 0.55
N LEU A 323 0.87 -4.17 0.01
CA LEU A 323 -0.37 -4.08 0.78
C LEU A 323 -1.01 -5.46 0.90
N SER A 324 -1.52 -5.75 2.09
CA SER A 324 -2.20 -6.99 2.40
C SER A 324 -3.45 -6.72 3.25
N ASN A 325 -4.59 -7.29 2.88
CA ASN A 325 -5.85 -7.15 3.62
C ASN A 325 -6.24 -5.68 3.90
N CYS A 326 -6.06 -4.79 2.92
CA CYS A 326 -6.38 -3.36 3.06
C CYS A 326 -7.76 -3.04 2.46
N PHE A 327 -8.57 -2.25 3.18
CA PHE A 327 -9.84 -1.73 2.66
C PHE A 327 -9.71 -0.23 2.41
N CYS A 328 -9.87 0.17 1.13
CA CYS A 328 -9.71 1.54 0.67
C CYS A 328 -10.93 2.01 -0.14
N PRO A 329 -11.89 2.72 0.47
CA PRO A 329 -13.12 3.10 -0.23
C PRO A 329 -12.93 4.17 -1.31
N ALA A 330 -11.82 4.92 -1.36
CA ALA A 330 -11.60 5.93 -2.40
C ALA A 330 -10.58 5.47 -3.46
N SER A 331 -9.29 5.41 -3.11
CA SER A 331 -8.26 5.12 -4.11
C SER A 331 -6.93 4.60 -3.53
N ILE A 332 -6.20 3.82 -4.33
CA ILE A 332 -4.81 3.44 -4.06
C ILE A 332 -3.96 3.96 -5.22
N TYR A 333 -2.91 4.73 -4.89
CA TYR A 333 -1.89 5.19 -5.81
C TYR A 333 -0.56 4.52 -5.45
N MET A 334 0.03 3.81 -6.41
CA MET A 334 1.32 3.13 -6.23
C MET A 334 2.17 3.19 -7.50
N TYR A 335 3.48 3.41 -7.39
CA TYR A 335 4.36 3.31 -8.56
C TYR A 335 4.71 1.85 -8.84
N GLU A 336 5.36 1.17 -7.88
CA GLU A 336 5.65 -0.27 -7.95
C GLU A 336 5.10 -1.00 -6.73
N GLY A 337 4.48 -2.18 -6.91
CA GLY A 337 4.16 -2.96 -5.71
C GLY A 337 3.32 -4.22 -5.87
N ARG A 338 2.95 -4.78 -4.71
CA ARG A 338 2.13 -5.99 -4.62
C ARG A 338 0.89 -5.74 -3.77
N LEU A 339 -0.27 -6.01 -4.35
CA LEU A 339 -1.56 -5.99 -3.65
C LEU A 339 -2.05 -7.42 -3.42
N SER A 340 -2.46 -7.70 -2.19
CA SER A 340 -3.04 -8.99 -1.79
C SER A 340 -4.27 -8.78 -0.92
N ASN A 341 -5.42 -9.33 -1.32
CA ASN A 341 -6.69 -9.18 -0.58
C ASN A 341 -7.05 -7.70 -0.28
N CYS A 342 -6.77 -6.78 -1.22
CA CYS A 342 -7.10 -5.37 -1.05
C CYS A 342 -8.45 -5.07 -1.71
N PHE A 343 -9.34 -4.37 -1.01
CA PHE A 343 -10.63 -3.93 -1.54
C PHE A 343 -10.57 -2.43 -1.84
N CYS A 344 -10.58 -2.06 -3.13
CA CYS A 344 -10.56 -0.66 -3.55
C CYS A 344 -11.24 -0.45 -4.91
N PRO A 345 -12.15 0.53 -5.06
CA PRO A 345 -12.84 0.76 -6.32
C PRO A 345 -11.93 1.36 -7.41
N SER A 346 -10.88 2.09 -7.03
CA SER A 346 -9.97 2.78 -7.95
C SER A 346 -8.51 2.51 -7.59
N ILE A 347 -7.78 1.83 -8.48
CA ILE A 347 -6.37 1.51 -8.28
C ILE A 347 -5.56 2.08 -9.45
N TYR A 348 -4.58 2.91 -9.13
CA TYR A 348 -3.62 3.50 -10.05
C TYR A 348 -2.25 2.92 -9.74
N MET A 349 -1.74 2.09 -10.66
CA MET A 349 -0.45 1.43 -10.50
C MET A 349 0.37 1.52 -11.77
N TYR A 350 1.65 1.88 -11.68
CA TYR A 350 2.54 1.81 -12.83
C TYR A 350 2.91 0.34 -13.06
N GLU A 351 3.77 -0.25 -12.21
CA GLU A 351 4.19 -1.64 -12.27
C GLU A 351 3.76 -2.43 -11.02
N GLY A 352 3.46 -3.73 -11.16
CA GLY A 352 3.16 -4.56 -9.99
C GLY A 352 2.27 -5.77 -10.21
N ARG A 353 1.97 -6.44 -9.09
CA ARG A 353 1.20 -7.70 -9.06
C ARG A 353 -0.02 -7.58 -8.16
N LEU A 354 -1.19 -7.95 -8.71
CA LEU A 354 -2.43 -8.09 -7.95
C LEU A 354 -2.77 -9.58 -7.79
N SER A 355 -3.00 -9.98 -6.54
CA SER A 355 -3.41 -11.36 -6.19
C SER A 355 -4.62 -11.34 -5.25
N ASN A 356 -5.65 -12.14 -5.53
CA ASN A 356 -6.87 -12.23 -4.71
C ASN A 356 -7.54 -10.87 -4.42
N ALA A 357 -7.59 -9.97 -5.40
CA ALA A 357 -8.45 -8.80 -5.31
C ALA A 357 -9.89 -9.22 -5.66
N ASN A 358 -10.65 -9.70 -4.67
CA ASN A 358 -12.08 -10.01 -4.80
C ASN A 358 -12.92 -8.72 -4.89
N SER A 359 -12.69 -7.91 -5.93
CA SER A 359 -13.36 -6.62 -6.09
C SER A 359 -13.85 -6.39 -7.52
N VAL A 360 -15.07 -5.84 -7.61
CA VAL A 360 -15.56 -5.19 -8.82
C VAL A 360 -14.81 -3.87 -8.93
N HIS A 361 -13.84 -3.80 -9.85
CA HIS A 361 -13.09 -2.57 -10.06
C HIS A 361 -13.86 -1.66 -11.00
N GLN A 362 -14.21 -0.46 -10.52
CA GLN A 362 -14.91 0.53 -11.34
C GLN A 362 -13.97 1.14 -12.37
N SER A 363 -12.75 1.48 -11.97
CA SER A 363 -11.71 2.03 -12.86
C SER A 363 -10.33 1.50 -12.48
N THR A 364 -9.59 0.95 -13.45
CA THR A 364 -8.19 0.53 -13.26
C THR A 364 -7.32 0.94 -14.45
N CYS A 365 -6.20 1.58 -14.16
CA CYS A 365 -5.18 1.97 -15.14
C CYS A 365 -3.85 1.33 -14.74
N MET A 366 -3.27 0.51 -15.62
CA MET A 366 -2.05 -0.26 -15.32
C MET A 366 -1.10 -0.34 -16.52
N ASN A 367 0.22 -0.24 -16.28
CA ASN A 367 1.27 -0.36 -17.29
C ASN A 367 2.24 -1.51 -16.95
N GLY A 368 2.10 -2.69 -17.58
CA GLY A 368 2.99 -3.84 -17.33
C GLY A 368 2.59 -4.71 -16.15
N ALA A 369 1.38 -4.54 -15.60
CA ALA A 369 0.91 -5.32 -14.46
C ALA A 369 0.59 -6.79 -14.81
N SER A 370 0.79 -7.68 -13.83
CA SER A 370 0.34 -9.07 -13.88
C SER A 370 -0.86 -9.29 -12.96
N LEU A 371 -1.98 -9.75 -13.52
CA LEU A 371 -3.16 -10.16 -12.76
C LEU A 371 -3.40 -11.66 -12.88
N THR A 372 -3.45 -12.32 -11.73
CA THR A 372 -3.76 -13.74 -11.60
C THR A 372 -4.96 -13.88 -10.66
N ALA A 373 -6.20 -13.64 -11.12
CA ALA A 373 -7.41 -13.87 -10.31
C ALA A 373 -8.73 -13.68 -11.08
N ASN A 374 -9.77 -14.35 -10.56
CA ASN A 374 -11.18 -14.34 -10.95
C ASN A 374 -11.90 -13.00 -10.62
N SER A 375 -11.44 -11.88 -11.21
CA SER A 375 -11.97 -10.54 -10.95
C SER A 375 -12.86 -10.01 -12.08
N VAL A 376 -13.81 -9.14 -11.73
CA VAL A 376 -14.71 -8.43 -12.67
C VAL A 376 -14.27 -6.97 -12.75
N HIS A 377 -13.97 -6.48 -13.95
CA HIS A 377 -13.58 -5.08 -14.17
C HIS A 377 -14.58 -4.37 -15.09
N GLN A 378 -14.97 -3.13 -14.73
CA GLN A 378 -16.02 -2.35 -15.41
C GLN A 378 -15.48 -1.29 -16.39
N SER A 379 -14.31 -0.71 -16.11
CA SER A 379 -13.62 0.16 -17.05
C SER A 379 -12.11 0.08 -16.82
N THR A 380 -11.35 -0.33 -17.84
CA THR A 380 -9.90 -0.54 -17.68
C THR A 380 -9.11 -0.05 -18.88
N CYS A 381 -7.99 0.60 -18.62
CA CYS A 381 -6.98 0.95 -19.63
C CYS A 381 -5.64 0.28 -19.27
N MET A 382 -5.10 -0.54 -20.18
CA MET A 382 -3.87 -1.29 -19.91
C MET A 382 -2.87 -1.26 -21.06
N LYS A 383 -1.58 -1.13 -20.73
CA LYS A 383 -0.46 -1.29 -21.67
C LYS A 383 0.46 -2.42 -21.20
N GLY A 384 0.74 -3.42 -22.04
CA GLY A 384 1.71 -4.48 -21.73
C GLY A 384 1.33 -5.46 -20.60
N ALA A 385 0.05 -5.56 -20.23
CA ALA A 385 -0.38 -6.37 -19.08
C ALA A 385 -0.45 -7.89 -19.40
N SER A 386 -0.24 -8.73 -18.39
CA SER A 386 -0.44 -10.20 -18.46
C SER A 386 -1.61 -10.63 -17.57
N LEU A 387 -2.69 -11.15 -18.15
CA LEU A 387 -3.94 -11.48 -17.43
C LEU A 387 -4.34 -12.95 -17.58
N THR A 388 -4.88 -13.55 -16.54
CA THR A 388 -5.41 -14.92 -16.57
C THR A 388 -6.71 -15.03 -15.78
N ALA A 389 -7.73 -15.66 -16.38
CA ALA A 389 -8.99 -16.04 -15.73
C ALA A 389 -9.81 -14.87 -15.12
N SER A 390 -10.26 -13.90 -15.93
CA SER A 390 -11.02 -12.72 -15.46
C SER A 390 -12.12 -12.26 -16.43
N VAL A 391 -13.05 -11.43 -15.94
CA VAL A 391 -14.17 -10.87 -16.71
C VAL A 391 -14.02 -9.35 -16.85
N TYR A 392 -14.17 -8.84 -18.06
CA TYR A 392 -13.97 -7.43 -18.39
C TYR A 392 -15.18 -6.86 -19.14
N GLN A 393 -15.71 -5.74 -18.67
CA GLN A 393 -16.69 -4.91 -19.35
C GLN A 393 -15.97 -3.60 -19.74
N SER A 394 -16.06 -3.17 -20.99
CA SER A 394 -15.60 -1.84 -21.47
C SER A 394 -14.10 -1.52 -21.29
N THR A 395 -13.22 -2.16 -22.07
CA THR A 395 -11.75 -2.05 -21.87
C THR A 395 -10.96 -1.61 -23.10
N CYS A 396 -9.91 -0.81 -22.90
CA CYS A 396 -8.91 -0.46 -23.91
C CYS A 396 -7.54 -1.05 -23.58
N MET A 397 -6.93 -1.81 -24.50
CA MET A 397 -5.64 -2.48 -24.26
C MET A 397 -4.64 -2.29 -25.41
N ASN A 398 -3.36 -2.14 -25.07
CA ASN A 398 -2.24 -2.09 -26.03
C ASN A 398 -1.12 -3.06 -25.62
N GLY A 399 -0.86 -4.09 -26.42
CA GLY A 399 0.23 -5.05 -26.21
C GLY A 399 0.04 -6.05 -25.06
N ALA A 400 -1.20 -6.42 -24.70
CA ALA A 400 -1.47 -7.32 -23.57
C ALA A 400 -1.38 -8.82 -23.94
N SER A 401 -1.03 -9.68 -22.97
CA SER A 401 -1.04 -11.15 -23.07
C SER A 401 -2.13 -11.73 -22.18
N LEU A 402 -3.11 -12.45 -22.76
CA LEU A 402 -4.36 -12.82 -22.07
C LEU A 402 -4.68 -14.31 -22.26
N THR A 403 -5.06 -14.98 -21.18
CA THR A 403 -5.45 -16.40 -21.19
C THR A 403 -6.75 -16.64 -20.42
N ALA A 404 -7.68 -17.43 -20.99
CA ALA A 404 -8.89 -17.93 -20.32
C ALA A 404 -9.84 -16.83 -19.77
N SER A 405 -10.10 -15.75 -20.52
CA SER A 405 -10.88 -14.59 -20.01
C SER A 405 -12.16 -14.32 -20.81
N VAL A 406 -13.11 -13.58 -20.22
CA VAL A 406 -14.37 -13.16 -20.86
C VAL A 406 -14.39 -11.63 -21.03
N TYR A 407 -14.70 -11.16 -22.23
CA TYR A 407 -14.69 -9.73 -22.58
C TYR A 407 -16.01 -9.27 -23.17
N GLN A 408 -16.51 -8.13 -22.70
CA GLN A 408 -17.67 -7.42 -23.23
C GLN A 408 -17.24 -5.99 -23.62
N SER A 409 -17.46 -5.60 -24.87
CA SER A 409 -17.26 -4.23 -25.38
C SER A 409 -15.82 -3.71 -25.29
N THR A 410 -14.86 -4.31 -26.02
CA THR A 410 -13.43 -4.00 -25.84
C THR A 410 -12.72 -3.51 -27.10
N CYS A 411 -11.69 -2.67 -26.94
CA CYS A 411 -10.80 -2.19 -28.00
C CYS A 411 -9.35 -2.61 -27.74
N MET A 412 -8.72 -3.31 -28.68
CA MET A 412 -7.36 -3.85 -28.50
C MET A 412 -6.43 -3.54 -29.67
N LYS A 413 -5.17 -3.21 -29.37
CA LYS A 413 -4.07 -3.07 -30.34
C LYS A 413 -2.91 -4.00 -29.95
N GLY A 414 -2.49 -4.89 -30.86
CA GLY A 414 -1.28 -5.72 -30.67
C GLY A 414 -1.33 -6.75 -29.53
N ALA A 415 -2.50 -7.27 -29.16
CA ALA A 415 -2.65 -8.23 -28.05
C ALA A 415 -2.40 -9.69 -28.48
N SER A 416 -1.92 -10.53 -27.55
CA SER A 416 -1.81 -12.00 -27.69
C SER A 416 -2.84 -12.69 -26.80
N LEU A 417 -3.68 -13.56 -27.37
CA LEU A 417 -4.92 -14.01 -26.76
C LEU A 417 -5.10 -15.52 -26.91
N THR A 418 -5.31 -16.25 -25.81
CA THR A 418 -5.56 -17.71 -25.81
C THR A 418 -6.82 -18.08 -25.04
N ALA A 419 -7.63 -19.02 -25.56
CA ALA A 419 -8.76 -19.64 -24.85
C ALA A 419 -9.82 -18.67 -24.28
N SER A 420 -10.17 -17.60 -25.01
CA SER A 420 -10.98 -16.48 -24.48
C SER A 420 -12.32 -16.27 -25.22
N VAL A 421 -13.30 -15.68 -24.53
CA VAL A 421 -14.66 -15.39 -25.07
C VAL A 421 -14.86 -13.87 -25.23
N TYR A 422 -15.34 -13.44 -26.39
CA TYR A 422 -15.49 -12.02 -26.74
C TYR A 422 -16.90 -11.69 -27.22
N GLN A 423 -17.44 -10.60 -26.68
CA GLN A 423 -18.70 -9.98 -27.11
C GLN A 423 -18.44 -8.51 -27.47
N SER A 424 -18.78 -8.10 -28.70
CA SER A 424 -18.77 -6.71 -29.15
C SER A 424 -17.38 -6.02 -29.15
N THR A 425 -16.36 -6.59 -29.82
CA THR A 425 -14.97 -6.11 -29.70
C THR A 425 -14.36 -5.57 -31.00
N CYS A 426 -13.47 -4.58 -30.89
CA CYS A 426 -12.67 -4.03 -31.99
C CYS A 426 -11.16 -4.33 -31.79
N MET A 427 -10.50 -4.93 -32.79
CA MET A 427 -9.10 -5.35 -32.67
C MET A 427 -8.24 -4.90 -33.86
N LYS A 428 -7.01 -4.44 -33.59
CA LYS A 428 -6.00 -4.12 -34.60
C LYS A 428 -4.69 -4.88 -34.32
N GLY A 429 -4.28 -5.76 -35.22
CA GLY A 429 -2.98 -6.47 -35.14
C GLY A 429 -2.87 -7.48 -34.00
N ALA A 430 -3.97 -8.13 -33.59
CA ALA A 430 -3.97 -9.11 -32.50
C ALA A 430 -3.66 -10.54 -32.99
N SER A 431 -3.08 -11.37 -32.12
CA SER A 431 -2.86 -12.81 -32.31
C SER A 431 -3.82 -13.60 -31.40
N LEU A 432 -4.64 -14.48 -31.98
CA LEU A 432 -5.72 -15.19 -31.28
C LEU A 432 -5.65 -16.70 -31.51
N THR A 433 -5.74 -17.49 -30.43
CA THR A 433 -5.77 -18.96 -30.48
C THR A 433 -6.92 -19.51 -29.63
N ALA A 434 -7.71 -20.44 -30.17
CA ALA A 434 -8.77 -21.16 -29.46
C ALA A 434 -9.86 -20.25 -28.84
N SER A 435 -10.35 -19.25 -29.58
CA SER A 435 -11.26 -18.21 -29.06
C SER A 435 -12.67 -18.22 -29.67
N VAL A 436 -13.65 -17.69 -28.92
CA VAL A 436 -15.05 -17.55 -29.34
C VAL A 436 -15.43 -16.07 -29.48
N HIS A 437 -16.02 -15.70 -30.62
CA HIS A 437 -16.32 -14.30 -30.98
C HIS A 437 -17.78 -14.06 -31.36
N GLN A 438 -18.39 -13.11 -30.68
CA GLN A 438 -19.71 -12.55 -31.00
C GLN A 438 -19.56 -11.05 -31.32
N SER A 439 -20.02 -10.64 -32.51
CA SER A 439 -20.10 -9.22 -32.92
C SER A 439 -18.77 -8.46 -32.93
N THR A 440 -17.74 -8.96 -33.64
CA THR A 440 -16.38 -8.38 -33.59
C THR A 440 -15.89 -7.74 -34.90
N CYS A 441 -15.13 -6.65 -34.81
CA CYS A 441 -14.44 -6.01 -35.93
C CYS A 441 -12.91 -6.17 -35.80
N MET A 442 -12.24 -6.65 -36.85
CA MET A 442 -10.81 -6.98 -36.81
C MET A 442 -10.06 -6.40 -38.02
N LYS A 443 -8.90 -5.76 -37.77
CA LYS A 443 -7.98 -5.29 -38.82
C LYS A 443 -6.58 -5.89 -38.62
N GLY A 444 -6.12 -6.70 -39.57
CA GLY A 444 -4.77 -7.28 -39.55
C GLY A 444 -4.51 -8.30 -38.44
N ALA A 445 -5.53 -9.04 -38.00
CA ALA A 445 -5.39 -10.04 -36.94
C ALA A 445 -4.97 -11.42 -37.49
N SER A 446 -4.28 -12.22 -36.67
CA SER A 446 -3.96 -13.63 -36.92
C SER A 446 -4.81 -14.52 -36.01
N LEU A 447 -5.53 -15.49 -36.58
CA LEU A 447 -6.48 -16.34 -35.85
C LEU A 447 -6.23 -17.82 -36.10
N THR A 448 -6.21 -18.62 -35.04
CA THR A 448 -6.08 -20.09 -35.09
C THR A 448 -7.17 -20.77 -34.27
N ALA A 449 -7.90 -21.73 -34.88
CA ALA A 449 -8.92 -22.57 -34.23
C ALA A 449 -10.04 -21.78 -33.49
N SER A 450 -10.76 -20.89 -34.18
CA SER A 450 -11.73 -19.97 -33.59
C SER A 450 -13.16 -20.09 -34.12
N VAL A 451 -14.15 -19.69 -33.29
CA VAL A 451 -15.60 -19.71 -33.63
C VAL A 451 -16.16 -18.29 -33.73
N HIS A 452 -16.94 -18.00 -34.78
CA HIS A 452 -17.41 -16.65 -35.12
C HIS A 452 -18.91 -16.60 -35.44
N GLN A 453 -19.67 -15.79 -34.69
CA GLN A 453 -21.12 -15.66 -34.89
C GLN A 453 -21.52 -14.47 -35.77
N SER A 454 -20.77 -13.36 -35.72
CA SER A 454 -21.07 -12.09 -36.42
C SER A 454 -19.82 -11.20 -36.54
N THR A 455 -18.98 -11.36 -37.57
CA THR A 455 -17.65 -10.70 -37.57
C THR A 455 -17.28 -9.98 -38.87
N CYS A 456 -16.69 -8.79 -38.75
CA CYS A 456 -16.10 -8.04 -39.86
C CYS A 456 -14.57 -8.11 -39.81
N MET A 457 -13.92 -8.55 -40.89
CA MET A 457 -12.48 -8.75 -40.95
C MET A 457 -11.86 -8.02 -42.15
N ASN A 458 -10.82 -7.24 -41.91
CA ASN A 458 -10.06 -6.53 -42.94
C ASN A 458 -8.56 -6.90 -42.86
N GLY A 459 -8.07 -7.63 -43.86
CA GLY A 459 -6.66 -8.09 -43.91
C GLY A 459 -6.30 -9.12 -42.84
N ALA A 460 -7.24 -9.94 -42.36
CA ALA A 460 -6.97 -10.98 -41.36
C ALA A 460 -6.39 -12.25 -42.01
N SER A 461 -5.56 -12.98 -41.25
CA SER A 461 -5.04 -14.30 -41.60
C SER A 461 -5.65 -15.35 -40.67
N LEU A 462 -6.30 -16.37 -41.24
CA LEU A 462 -6.90 -17.45 -40.45
C LEU A 462 -6.29 -18.80 -40.85
N THR A 463 -5.88 -19.56 -39.85
CA THR A 463 -5.23 -20.86 -40.00
C THR A 463 -5.99 -21.90 -39.16
N ALA A 464 -6.48 -22.96 -39.81
CA ALA A 464 -7.09 -24.16 -39.20
C ALA A 464 -8.48 -24.00 -38.53
N ASN A 465 -9.34 -24.99 -38.82
CA ASN A 465 -10.56 -25.40 -38.11
C ASN A 465 -11.40 -24.27 -37.49
N SER A 466 -11.96 -23.40 -38.33
CA SER A 466 -12.82 -22.29 -37.90
C SER A 466 -14.27 -22.43 -38.40
N VAL A 467 -15.21 -21.96 -37.58
CA VAL A 467 -16.65 -21.95 -37.90
C VAL A 467 -17.14 -20.51 -37.98
N HIS A 468 -17.77 -20.16 -39.09
CA HIS A 468 -18.24 -18.81 -39.40
C HIS A 468 -19.74 -18.81 -39.71
N GLN A 469 -20.52 -18.12 -38.88
CA GLN A 469 -21.97 -18.00 -39.08
C GLN A 469 -22.33 -16.83 -39.99
N SER A 470 -22.06 -15.58 -39.57
CA SER A 470 -22.30 -14.38 -40.37
C SER A 470 -21.04 -13.52 -40.45
N THR A 471 -20.36 -13.45 -41.60
CA THR A 471 -19.08 -12.73 -41.69
C THR A 471 -18.93 -11.86 -42.93
N CYS A 472 -18.23 -10.73 -42.76
CA CYS A 472 -17.83 -9.83 -43.85
C CYS A 472 -16.31 -9.76 -43.90
N MET A 473 -15.70 -10.07 -45.06
CA MET A 473 -14.25 -10.14 -45.20
C MET A 473 -13.75 -9.27 -46.37
N LYS A 474 -12.74 -8.43 -46.11
CA LYS A 474 -12.01 -7.67 -47.14
C LYS A 474 -10.53 -8.02 -47.09
N GLY A 475 -9.99 -8.59 -48.17
CA GLY A 475 -8.57 -8.92 -48.26
C GLY A 475 -8.08 -9.97 -47.25
N ALA A 476 -8.94 -10.89 -46.80
CA ALA A 476 -8.57 -11.92 -45.85
C ALA A 476 -7.90 -13.14 -46.55
N SER A 477 -6.98 -13.81 -45.86
CA SER A 477 -6.34 -15.06 -46.30
C SER A 477 -6.73 -16.19 -45.36
N LEU A 478 -7.37 -17.25 -45.89
CA LEU A 478 -7.75 -18.42 -45.10
C LEU A 478 -7.10 -19.68 -45.67
N THR A 479 -6.41 -20.40 -44.80
CA THR A 479 -5.80 -21.69 -45.11
C THR A 479 -6.37 -22.74 -44.16
N ALA A 480 -7.09 -23.72 -44.74
CA ALA A 480 -7.62 -24.95 -44.13
C ALA A 480 -9.11 -24.95 -43.71
N ASN A 481 -9.62 -26.19 -43.56
CA ASN A 481 -10.98 -26.65 -43.30
C ASN A 481 -11.82 -25.69 -42.44
N SER A 482 -12.56 -24.81 -43.11
CA SER A 482 -13.48 -23.87 -42.47
C SER A 482 -14.90 -24.02 -43.00
N PHE A 483 -15.87 -23.86 -42.10
CA PHE A 483 -17.30 -23.92 -42.43
C PHE A 483 -17.92 -22.53 -42.34
N HIS A 484 -18.62 -22.12 -43.40
CA HIS A 484 -19.17 -20.78 -43.56
C HIS A 484 -20.67 -20.84 -43.88
N GLN A 485 -21.52 -20.28 -43.02
CA GLN A 485 -22.97 -20.23 -43.27
C GLN A 485 -23.37 -19.05 -44.15
N SER A 486 -23.12 -17.80 -43.74
CA SER A 486 -23.53 -16.59 -44.44
C SER A 486 -22.39 -15.58 -44.56
N THR A 487 -21.75 -15.47 -45.72
CA THR A 487 -20.51 -14.66 -45.83
C THR A 487 -20.45 -13.75 -47.05
N CYS A 488 -20.03 -12.49 -46.84
CA CYS A 488 -19.76 -11.52 -47.88
C CYS A 488 -18.25 -11.24 -47.98
N MET A 489 -17.66 -11.36 -49.17
CA MET A 489 -16.21 -11.26 -49.34
C MET A 489 -15.79 -10.36 -50.50
N LYS A 490 -14.75 -9.55 -50.30
CA LYS A 490 -14.09 -8.73 -51.34
C LYS A 490 -12.58 -8.98 -51.33
N GLY A 491 -12.05 -9.58 -52.41
CA GLY A 491 -10.61 -9.79 -52.58
C GLY A 491 -9.97 -10.80 -51.63
N ALA A 492 -10.70 -11.84 -51.21
CA ALA A 492 -10.18 -12.86 -50.29
C ALA A 492 -9.48 -14.02 -51.04
N SER A 493 -8.49 -14.66 -50.39
CA SER A 493 -7.81 -15.88 -50.87
C SER A 493 -8.13 -17.05 -49.93
N LEU A 494 -8.71 -18.14 -50.45
CA LEU A 494 -9.25 -19.23 -49.62
C LEU A 494 -8.88 -20.61 -50.19
N THR A 495 -8.50 -21.54 -49.31
CA THR A 495 -8.20 -22.93 -49.66
C THR A 495 -8.91 -23.90 -48.71
N ALA A 496 -9.58 -24.94 -49.25
CA ALA A 496 -10.22 -26.03 -48.49
C ALA A 496 -11.35 -25.58 -47.53
N SER A 497 -12.53 -25.26 -48.06
CA SER A 497 -13.66 -24.76 -47.25
C SER A 497 -15.06 -25.11 -47.78
N VAL A 498 -16.04 -25.14 -46.86
CA VAL A 498 -17.46 -25.43 -47.13
C VAL A 498 -18.30 -24.18 -46.91
N TYR A 499 -19.15 -23.83 -47.86
CA TYR A 499 -19.94 -22.60 -47.87
C TYR A 499 -21.43 -22.88 -48.15
N GLN A 500 -22.31 -22.38 -47.28
CA GLN A 500 -23.76 -22.49 -47.44
C GLN A 500 -24.34 -21.34 -48.30
N SER A 501 -24.18 -20.09 -47.87
CA SER A 501 -24.80 -18.91 -48.49
C SER A 501 -23.79 -17.75 -48.63
N THR A 502 -23.27 -17.45 -49.83
CA THR A 502 -22.18 -16.46 -49.94
C THR A 502 -22.30 -15.47 -51.10
N CYS A 503 -21.75 -14.27 -50.90
CA CYS A 503 -21.61 -13.23 -51.92
C CYS A 503 -20.14 -12.82 -52.04
N MET A 504 -19.55 -12.89 -53.24
CA MET A 504 -18.13 -12.63 -53.43
C MET A 504 -17.83 -11.68 -54.60
N LYS A 505 -16.87 -10.76 -54.39
CA LYS A 505 -16.31 -9.90 -55.45
C LYS A 505 -14.79 -10.02 -55.51
N GLY A 506 -14.25 -10.56 -56.61
CA GLY A 506 -12.80 -10.63 -56.84
C GLY A 506 -12.04 -11.61 -55.93
N ALA A 507 -12.65 -12.72 -55.51
CA ALA A 507 -12.00 -13.72 -54.65
C ALA A 507 -11.23 -14.78 -55.45
N SER A 508 -10.20 -15.38 -54.84
CA SER A 508 -9.43 -16.53 -55.37
C SER A 508 -9.65 -17.76 -54.48
N LEU A 509 -10.15 -18.86 -55.05
CA LEU A 509 -10.63 -20.03 -54.31
C LEU A 509 -10.06 -21.32 -54.90
N THR A 510 -9.57 -22.21 -54.02
CA THR A 510 -9.03 -23.53 -54.41
C THR A 510 -9.62 -24.63 -53.51
N VAL A 511 -10.19 -25.69 -54.09
CA VAL A 511 -10.75 -26.85 -53.36
C VAL A 511 -11.88 -26.46 -52.39
N SER A 512 -13.13 -26.37 -52.86
CA SER A 512 -14.24 -25.88 -52.03
C SER A 512 -15.61 -26.39 -52.45
N VAL A 513 -16.54 -26.48 -51.48
CA VAL A 513 -17.93 -26.93 -51.68
C VAL A 513 -18.90 -25.78 -51.41
N TYR A 514 -19.83 -25.54 -52.32
CA TYR A 514 -20.75 -24.42 -52.31
C TYR A 514 -22.21 -24.85 -52.50
N GLN A 515 -23.09 -24.38 -51.61
CA GLN A 515 -24.53 -24.67 -51.70
C GLN A 515 -25.30 -23.56 -52.45
N SER A 516 -25.22 -22.30 -52.00
CA SER A 516 -25.95 -21.14 -52.55
C SER A 516 -25.07 -19.89 -52.68
N THR A 517 -24.61 -19.51 -53.87
CA THR A 517 -23.63 -18.40 -53.98
C THR A 517 -23.84 -17.42 -55.12
N CYS A 518 -23.53 -16.14 -54.88
CA CYS A 518 -23.45 -15.08 -55.90
C CYS A 518 -22.02 -14.55 -56.03
N MET A 519 -21.47 -14.50 -57.26
CA MET A 519 -20.07 -14.11 -57.48
C MET A 519 -19.90 -13.11 -58.62
N LYS A 520 -19.01 -12.12 -58.44
CA LYS A 520 -18.57 -11.19 -59.49
C LYS A 520 -17.04 -11.17 -59.60
N GLY A 521 -16.50 -11.62 -60.73
CA GLY A 521 -15.06 -11.54 -61.02
C GLY A 521 -14.17 -12.46 -60.19
N ALA A 522 -14.64 -13.65 -59.77
CA ALA A 522 -13.87 -14.58 -58.95
C ALA A 522 -13.03 -15.56 -59.80
N SER A 523 -11.92 -16.07 -59.25
CA SER A 523 -11.07 -17.13 -59.82
C SER A 523 -11.18 -18.40 -58.98
N LEU A 524 -11.51 -19.53 -59.62
CA LEU A 524 -12.02 -20.73 -58.95
C LEU A 524 -11.36 -21.99 -59.54
N THR A 525 -10.77 -22.84 -58.68
CA THR A 525 -10.15 -24.12 -59.09
C THR A 525 -10.64 -25.28 -58.23
N ALA A 526 -11.01 -26.41 -58.84
CA ALA A 526 -11.34 -27.67 -58.17
C ALA A 526 -12.52 -27.59 -57.17
N SER A 527 -13.70 -27.14 -57.60
CA SER A 527 -14.83 -26.82 -56.71
C SER A 527 -16.18 -27.45 -57.11
N VAL A 528 -17.03 -27.70 -56.11
CA VAL A 528 -18.38 -28.30 -56.27
C VAL A 528 -19.46 -27.28 -55.93
N TYR A 529 -20.47 -27.14 -56.81
CA TYR A 529 -21.52 -26.13 -56.73
C TYR A 529 -22.93 -26.71 -56.88
N GLN A 530 -23.82 -26.35 -55.96
CA GLN A 530 -25.24 -26.74 -56.01
C GLN A 530 -26.12 -25.68 -56.68
N SER A 531 -26.19 -24.46 -56.15
CA SER A 531 -27.04 -23.37 -56.66
C SER A 531 -26.28 -22.04 -56.75
N THR A 532 -25.91 -21.56 -57.94
CA THR A 532 -25.04 -20.36 -58.04
C THR A 532 -25.40 -19.36 -59.13
N CYS A 533 -25.06 -18.09 -58.91
CA CYS A 533 -25.14 -16.99 -59.88
C CYS A 533 -23.77 -16.32 -60.04
N MET A 534 -23.23 -16.24 -61.25
CA MET A 534 -21.88 -15.74 -61.51
C MET A 534 -21.84 -14.70 -62.62
N LYS A 535 -21.09 -13.60 -62.42
CA LYS A 535 -20.80 -12.59 -63.45
C LYS A 535 -19.29 -12.40 -63.62
N GLY A 536 -18.74 -12.74 -64.79
CA GLY A 536 -17.33 -12.50 -65.10
C GLY A 536 -16.33 -13.38 -64.34
N ALA A 537 -16.71 -14.59 -63.91
CA ALA A 537 -15.83 -15.50 -63.16
C ALA A 537 -14.94 -16.36 -64.07
N SER A 538 -13.78 -16.79 -63.58
CA SER A 538 -12.89 -17.78 -64.21
C SER A 538 -12.91 -19.08 -63.41
N LEU A 539 -13.21 -20.21 -64.07
CA LEU A 539 -13.41 -21.52 -63.45
C LEU A 539 -12.55 -22.60 -64.13
N THR A 540 -11.89 -23.43 -63.33
CA THR A 540 -11.10 -24.60 -63.80
C THR A 540 -11.47 -25.85 -62.99
N ALA A 541 -11.78 -26.96 -63.67
CA ALA A 541 -12.09 -28.27 -63.08
C ALA A 541 -13.19 -28.25 -61.99
N SER A 542 -14.46 -28.04 -62.37
CA SER A 542 -15.56 -27.79 -61.42
C SER A 542 -16.85 -28.58 -61.71
N VAL A 543 -17.61 -28.93 -60.67
CA VAL A 543 -18.90 -29.63 -60.80
C VAL A 543 -20.05 -28.71 -60.44
N HIS A 544 -21.09 -28.64 -61.27
CA HIS A 544 -22.21 -27.71 -61.16
C HIS A 544 -23.57 -28.40 -61.29
N GLN A 545 -24.47 -28.20 -60.32
CA GLN A 545 -25.84 -28.70 -60.41
C GLN A 545 -26.83 -27.69 -60.99
N SER A 546 -26.94 -26.48 -60.44
CA SER A 546 -27.97 -25.47 -60.77
C SER A 546 -27.37 -24.06 -60.87
N THR A 547 -26.93 -23.60 -62.04
CA THR A 547 -26.10 -22.36 -62.11
C THR A 547 -26.51 -21.37 -63.20
N CYS A 548 -26.50 -20.08 -62.89
CA CYS A 548 -26.68 -18.97 -63.83
C CYS A 548 -25.38 -18.20 -64.03
N MET A 549 -24.90 -18.03 -65.26
CA MET A 549 -23.62 -17.39 -65.56
C MET A 549 -23.74 -16.28 -66.62
N ASN A 550 -23.05 -15.16 -66.42
CA ASN A 550 -22.99 -14.06 -67.37
C ASN A 550 -21.54 -13.61 -67.58
N GLY A 551 -20.98 -13.84 -68.78
CA GLY A 551 -19.60 -13.46 -69.11
C GLY A 551 -18.51 -14.28 -68.43
N ALA A 552 -18.78 -15.53 -68.04
CA ALA A 552 -17.80 -16.39 -67.36
C ALA A 552 -16.85 -17.08 -68.37
N SER A 553 -15.62 -17.40 -67.94
CA SER A 553 -14.63 -18.19 -68.68
C SER A 553 -14.42 -19.53 -67.98
N LEU A 554 -14.65 -20.64 -68.67
CA LEU A 554 -14.49 -22.00 -68.14
C LEU A 554 -13.47 -22.78 -68.96
N THR A 555 -12.47 -23.32 -68.29
CA THR A 555 -11.39 -24.11 -68.89
C THR A 555 -11.29 -25.47 -68.21
N ALA A 556 -11.55 -26.53 -68.99
CA ALA A 556 -11.27 -27.94 -68.70
C ALA A 556 -12.06 -28.64 -67.57
N ASN A 557 -12.48 -29.88 -67.87
CA ASN A 557 -12.99 -30.92 -66.97
C ASN A 557 -14.09 -30.48 -65.99
N SER A 558 -15.09 -29.75 -66.50
CA SER A 558 -16.27 -29.38 -65.73
C SER A 558 -17.53 -30.15 -66.15
N VAL A 559 -18.37 -30.52 -65.17
CA VAL A 559 -19.67 -31.20 -65.37
C VAL A 559 -20.80 -30.28 -64.93
N HIS A 560 -21.81 -30.12 -65.79
CA HIS A 560 -22.92 -29.20 -65.59
C HIS A 560 -24.27 -29.90 -65.78
N GLN A 561 -25.11 -29.91 -64.76
CA GLN A 561 -26.43 -30.56 -64.84
C GLN A 561 -27.50 -29.60 -65.37
N SER A 562 -27.81 -28.51 -64.67
CA SER A 562 -28.84 -27.53 -65.05
C SER A 562 -28.28 -26.11 -65.05
N THR A 563 -28.01 -25.52 -66.22
CA THR A 563 -27.30 -24.23 -66.28
C THR A 563 -27.88 -23.24 -67.29
N CYS A 564 -27.88 -21.95 -66.93
CA CYS A 564 -28.28 -20.84 -67.80
C CYS A 564 -27.07 -19.91 -68.01
N MET A 565 -26.70 -19.61 -69.26
CA MET A 565 -25.49 -18.83 -69.57
C MET A 565 -25.74 -17.72 -70.58
N LYS A 566 -25.14 -16.54 -70.38
CA LYS A 566 -25.10 -15.45 -71.36
C LYS A 566 -23.66 -14.99 -71.58
N GLY A 567 -23.17 -15.01 -72.82
CA GLY A 567 -21.84 -14.47 -73.16
C GLY A 567 -20.64 -15.20 -72.56
N ALA A 568 -20.74 -16.51 -72.28
CA ALA A 568 -19.66 -17.29 -71.66
C ALA A 568 -18.69 -17.89 -72.71
N SER A 569 -17.44 -18.15 -72.32
CA SER A 569 -16.45 -18.89 -73.12
C SER A 569 -16.12 -20.22 -72.43
N LEU A 570 -16.36 -21.35 -73.11
CA LEU A 570 -16.25 -22.70 -72.54
C LEU A 570 -15.33 -23.59 -73.38
N THR A 571 -14.43 -24.32 -72.73
CA THR A 571 -13.57 -25.33 -73.37
C THR A 571 -13.54 -26.64 -72.57
N ALA A 572 -13.76 -27.79 -73.22
CA ALA A 572 -13.60 -29.13 -72.63
C ALA A 572 -14.48 -29.45 -71.40
N SER A 573 -15.79 -29.66 -71.62
CA SER A 573 -16.80 -29.82 -70.54
C SER A 573 -18.05 -30.63 -70.96
N VAL A 574 -18.78 -31.17 -69.97
CA VAL A 574 -20.01 -31.98 -70.15
C VAL A 574 -21.24 -31.23 -69.61
N TYR A 575 -22.34 -31.19 -70.37
CA TYR A 575 -23.57 -30.45 -70.05
C TYR A 575 -24.84 -31.32 -70.21
N GLN A 576 -25.73 -31.37 -69.22
CA GLN A 576 -26.89 -32.29 -69.20
C GLN A 576 -28.30 -31.66 -69.17
N SER A 577 -28.43 -30.33 -69.22
CA SER A 577 -29.69 -29.57 -69.44
C SER A 577 -29.43 -28.05 -69.38
N THR A 578 -29.14 -27.38 -70.49
CA THR A 578 -28.62 -26.00 -70.45
C THR A 578 -29.25 -25.02 -71.41
N CYS A 579 -29.45 -23.77 -70.98
CA CYS A 579 -29.91 -22.65 -71.81
C CYS A 579 -28.78 -21.63 -72.02
N MET A 580 -28.43 -21.28 -73.26
CA MET A 580 -27.31 -20.38 -73.56
C MET A 580 -27.68 -19.27 -74.55
N LYS A 581 -27.19 -18.04 -74.32
CA LYS A 581 -27.30 -16.92 -75.26
C LYS A 581 -25.94 -16.26 -75.52
N GLY A 582 -25.44 -16.31 -76.76
CA GLY A 582 -24.20 -15.62 -77.15
C GLY A 582 -22.90 -16.22 -76.60
N ALA A 583 -22.84 -17.54 -76.37
CA ALA A 583 -21.66 -18.22 -75.83
C ALA A 583 -20.68 -18.68 -76.93
N SER A 584 -19.39 -18.80 -76.61
CA SER A 584 -18.34 -19.38 -77.48
C SER A 584 -17.82 -20.68 -76.88
N LEU A 585 -17.91 -21.79 -77.63
CA LEU A 585 -17.76 -23.15 -77.11
C LEU A 585 -16.81 -23.98 -77.98
N THR A 586 -15.86 -24.68 -77.33
CA THR A 586 -14.90 -25.57 -78.01
C THR A 586 -14.77 -26.92 -77.28
N ALA A 587 -14.78 -28.04 -77.99
CA ALA A 587 -14.45 -29.38 -77.43
C ALA A 587 -15.37 -29.91 -76.30
N SER A 588 -16.70 -29.85 -76.43
CA SER A 588 -17.64 -30.20 -75.33
C SER A 588 -18.73 -31.22 -75.72
N VAL A 589 -19.33 -31.87 -74.71
CA VAL A 589 -20.47 -32.81 -74.86
C VAL A 589 -21.75 -32.19 -74.27
N TYR A 590 -22.84 -32.20 -75.02
CA TYR A 590 -24.11 -31.56 -74.67
C TYR A 590 -25.30 -32.53 -74.77
N GLN A 591 -26.12 -32.58 -73.72
CA GLN A 591 -27.39 -33.30 -73.67
C GLN A 591 -28.51 -32.32 -73.25
N SER A 592 -29.61 -32.28 -74.01
CA SER A 592 -30.83 -31.51 -73.68
C SER A 592 -30.62 -29.99 -73.56
N THR A 593 -30.08 -29.33 -74.60
CA THR A 593 -29.67 -27.91 -74.51
C THR A 593 -30.42 -26.97 -75.47
N CYS A 594 -30.73 -25.75 -75.02
CA CYS A 594 -31.31 -24.66 -75.84
C CYS A 594 -30.30 -23.52 -76.03
N MET A 595 -30.03 -23.09 -77.27
CA MET A 595 -29.01 -22.07 -77.57
C MET A 595 -29.52 -20.99 -78.53
N LYS A 596 -29.17 -19.71 -78.27
CA LYS A 596 -29.42 -18.58 -79.18
C LYS A 596 -28.15 -17.77 -79.45
N GLY A 597 -27.69 -17.71 -80.70
CA GLY A 597 -26.55 -16.86 -81.09
C GLY A 597 -25.17 -17.35 -80.64
N ALA A 598 -24.95 -18.66 -80.49
CA ALA A 598 -23.68 -19.23 -80.00
C ALA A 598 -22.69 -19.54 -81.15
N SER A 599 -21.38 -19.54 -80.85
CA SER A 599 -20.30 -19.99 -81.74
C SER A 599 -19.70 -21.28 -81.21
N LEU A 600 -19.58 -22.30 -82.06
CA LEU A 600 -19.43 -23.70 -81.67
C LEU A 600 -18.39 -24.40 -82.54
N THR A 601 -17.35 -24.99 -81.93
CA THR A 601 -16.30 -25.74 -82.63
C THR A 601 -16.05 -27.10 -81.96
N ALA A 602 -15.91 -28.19 -82.72
CA ALA A 602 -15.44 -29.50 -82.22
C ALA A 602 -16.29 -30.14 -81.09
N SER A 603 -17.63 -30.27 -81.22
CA SER A 603 -18.51 -30.69 -80.10
C SER A 603 -19.52 -31.80 -80.46
N VAL A 604 -20.01 -32.54 -79.44
CA VAL A 604 -21.03 -33.60 -79.56
C VAL A 604 -22.36 -33.15 -78.93
N TYR A 605 -23.48 -33.30 -79.65
CA TYR A 605 -24.79 -32.81 -79.24
C TYR A 605 -25.88 -33.89 -79.29
N GLN A 606 -26.66 -34.01 -78.22
CA GLN A 606 -27.85 -34.87 -78.13
C GLN A 606 -29.07 -34.05 -77.66
N SER A 607 -30.18 -34.11 -78.41
CA SER A 607 -31.46 -33.49 -78.04
C SER A 607 -31.40 -31.96 -77.85
N THR A 608 -30.87 -31.21 -78.82
CA THR A 608 -30.60 -29.77 -78.67
C THR A 608 -31.43 -28.87 -79.60
N CYS A 609 -31.86 -27.70 -79.13
CA CYS A 609 -32.56 -26.66 -79.90
C CYS A 609 -31.68 -25.42 -80.09
N MET A 610 -31.51 -24.93 -81.33
CA MET A 610 -30.60 -23.81 -81.63
C MET A 610 -31.24 -22.76 -82.55
N LYS A 611 -31.04 -21.46 -82.24
CA LYS A 611 -31.44 -20.33 -83.11
C LYS A 611 -30.28 -19.37 -83.37
N GLY A 612 -29.86 -19.19 -84.63
CA GLY A 612 -28.83 -18.21 -85.01
C GLY A 612 -27.39 -18.57 -84.64
N ALA A 613 -27.02 -19.86 -84.60
CA ALA A 613 -25.70 -20.32 -84.16
C ALA A 613 -24.70 -20.51 -85.33
N SER A 614 -23.39 -20.36 -85.09
CA SER A 614 -22.32 -20.67 -86.04
C SER A 614 -21.56 -21.91 -85.58
N LEU A 615 -21.45 -22.92 -86.45
CA LEU A 615 -21.06 -24.29 -86.09
C LEU A 615 -19.98 -24.81 -87.05
N THR A 616 -18.87 -25.31 -86.49
CA THR A 616 -17.76 -25.90 -87.24
C THR A 616 -17.34 -27.25 -86.63
N ALA A 617 -17.17 -28.31 -87.44
CA ALA A 617 -16.63 -29.60 -86.99
C ALA A 617 -17.40 -30.28 -85.82
N SER A 618 -18.66 -30.69 -85.98
CA SER A 618 -19.50 -31.19 -84.85
C SER A 618 -20.35 -32.43 -85.19
N VAL A 619 -20.74 -33.21 -84.17
CA VAL A 619 -21.63 -34.40 -84.27
C VAL A 619 -22.98 -34.12 -83.61
N TYR A 620 -24.09 -34.42 -84.30
CA TYR A 620 -25.46 -34.13 -83.84
C TYR A 620 -26.37 -35.35 -83.83
N GLN A 621 -27.13 -35.54 -82.74
CA GLN A 621 -28.21 -36.51 -82.62
C GLN A 621 -29.48 -35.81 -82.09
N SER A 622 -30.61 -35.94 -82.81
CA SER A 622 -31.92 -35.43 -82.37
C SER A 622 -31.99 -33.90 -82.14
N THR A 623 -31.45 -33.08 -83.05
CA THR A 623 -31.34 -31.62 -82.87
C THR A 623 -32.27 -30.80 -83.77
N CYS A 624 -32.82 -29.69 -83.27
CA CYS A 624 -33.62 -28.71 -84.02
C CYS A 624 -32.84 -27.40 -84.21
N MET A 625 -32.70 -26.91 -85.44
CA MET A 625 -31.91 -25.72 -85.78
C MET A 625 -32.70 -24.72 -86.63
N ASN A 626 -32.63 -23.42 -86.30
CA ASN A 626 -33.24 -22.34 -87.07
C ASN A 626 -32.25 -21.16 -87.30
N GLY A 627 -31.89 -20.88 -88.55
CA GLY A 627 -30.98 -19.76 -88.88
C GLY A 627 -29.50 -19.99 -88.53
N ALA A 628 -29.01 -21.23 -88.58
CA ALA A 628 -27.63 -21.58 -88.23
C ALA A 628 -26.71 -21.64 -89.46
N SER A 629 -25.40 -21.36 -89.30
CA SER A 629 -24.38 -21.53 -90.35
C SER A 629 -23.44 -22.70 -90.03
N LEU A 630 -23.21 -23.58 -91.00
CA LEU A 630 -22.66 -24.93 -90.81
C LEU A 630 -21.44 -25.17 -91.72
N THR A 631 -20.31 -25.59 -91.16
CA THR A 631 -19.13 -26.03 -91.93
C THR A 631 -18.56 -27.33 -91.36
N ALA A 632 -18.58 -28.41 -92.16
CA ALA A 632 -18.09 -29.76 -91.83
C ALA A 632 -18.74 -30.42 -90.58
N SER A 633 -19.86 -31.15 -90.75
CA SER A 633 -20.60 -31.74 -89.61
C SER A 633 -21.30 -33.06 -89.95
N VAL A 634 -21.57 -33.90 -88.93
CA VAL A 634 -22.22 -35.23 -89.05
C VAL A 634 -23.58 -35.23 -88.32
N TYR A 635 -24.63 -35.76 -88.95
CA TYR A 635 -26.02 -35.69 -88.46
C TYR A 635 -26.71 -37.06 -88.33
N GLN A 636 -27.51 -37.22 -87.28
CA GLN A 636 -28.52 -38.28 -87.15
C GLN A 636 -29.83 -37.70 -86.57
N SER A 637 -30.94 -37.87 -87.27
CA SER A 637 -32.30 -37.47 -86.83
C SER A 637 -32.46 -35.97 -86.51
N THR A 638 -32.03 -35.06 -87.38
CA THR A 638 -32.00 -33.59 -87.15
C THR A 638 -32.96 -32.79 -88.03
N TRP A 639 -33.59 -31.74 -87.50
CA TRP A 639 -34.50 -30.84 -88.24
C TRP A 639 -33.89 -29.42 -88.38
N ILE A 640 -33.83 -28.88 -89.60
CA ILE A 640 -33.15 -27.62 -89.92
C ILE A 640 -34.08 -26.68 -90.72
N LYS A 641 -34.22 -25.42 -90.32
CA LYS A 641 -34.98 -24.38 -91.05
C LYS A 641 -34.13 -23.11 -91.25
N GLY A 642 -33.94 -22.67 -92.50
CA GLY A 642 -33.27 -21.40 -92.83
C GLY A 642 -31.75 -21.35 -92.57
N ALA A 643 -31.01 -22.44 -92.79
CA ALA A 643 -29.55 -22.47 -92.66
C ALA A 643 -28.86 -21.91 -93.92
N LEU A 644 -27.65 -21.33 -93.74
CA LEU A 644 -26.77 -20.83 -94.80
C LEU A 644 -25.37 -21.43 -94.69
#